data_AF-A0A7C9TLU3-F1
#
_entry.id   AF-A0A7C9TLU3-F1
#
_cell.length_a   1.000
_cell.length_b   1.000
_cell.length_c   1.000
_cell.angle_alpha   90.00
_cell.angle_beta   90.00
_cell.angle_gamma   90.00
#
_symmetry.space_group_name_H-M   'P 1'
#
loop_
_entity.id
_entity.type
_entity.pdbx_description
1 polymer ?
#
loop_
_entity_poly.entity_id
_entity_poly.type
_entity_poly.pdbx_seq_one_letter_code
_entity_poly.pdbx_strand_id
1 'polypeptide(L)'
;MPLHEQLIQACLDHPGALMLEVQGLGGAPARACTYAQVHAAAEQLTALLPAQAVSPRVGLVMANGPEWVVADLALLIAGAVEVPVPLAFSAEQAHHLLAPVDLCLVDRAGQARLNAWLASPAWAGRRPPAVLNVDLDELLSRDTVRARRRWTREDDVCKVIHTSGTTSLPKGVRIRSQGLSDLLVSLRRRAPARAYARSFSLVPLSLLIEQVTAVYLTLLDGGTLVFPPDSIPLLGELGGTPVALLPCLRQARPSALTLPPSMVEALLAAAQTHILEDTVQRSERLFGRARPPFMACGGAPVASQTLAQLAALGLTLHEGYGLSENSSVVAWNAPGHFKAGTVGQALDHVQVRLSPAGELLVRSSSLFAGYDGGDPSSCGVDAEGWLHTGDLAEIDAEGFITVKGRLKNVFITAHGRNVAPEWVESRYRTLACVEQAVLFGEGLPAVCGFFVVAPGWTLEAAQVAIERFGQEHLSEVERAQRLVLVPAGPQVQREGFTVTGRPRRDQIWAQYLAPLAGATGAPKGTAEDRAAPAMRGAPQPALQSAAPWATDLPAQVSPLSAQAGHAGSRGLLLLAPPGSSVQALAPAPLLSRLAQAGFVLLRGYGPTMDDFSDLVRRLSRRITLDPARSFGGQGGVAQKVDAGLDAVGLHCENGNSPFMPDLCWFYCEQGPRTGSQTTVCDGQRVWAALSAPARQAFLQQDIVYSRRVEEDKWKRFAFHMLGGAKPLAHITVDDLVAQAGDPQRTRISLEADGAIQYRFQVGAVHTTLFGDGLAFANSLLGPSYHYERPRITFADGRALPADLLAEVQQVTEALTENIDWQTGDVVLIDNTRVMHGRRAIDDPSRRIFNALSYL
;
A
#
# COMPACT_ATOMS: atom_id res chain seq x y z
N MET A 1 10.56 36.38 5.63
CA MET A 1 9.29 36.88 6.19
C MET A 1 8.38 35.68 6.37
N PRO A 2 7.91 35.39 7.59
CA PRO A 2 6.96 34.30 7.86
C PRO A 2 5.71 34.35 6.97
N LEU A 3 5.08 33.20 6.74
CA LEU A 3 3.90 33.08 5.88
C LEU A 3 2.79 34.07 6.26
N HIS A 4 2.40 34.10 7.53
CA HIS A 4 1.31 34.97 8.01
C HIS A 4 1.62 36.45 7.80
N GLU A 5 2.89 36.87 7.93
CA GLU A 5 3.31 38.25 7.64
C GLU A 5 3.21 38.58 6.15
N GLN A 6 3.57 37.66 5.26
CA GLN A 6 3.39 37.84 3.82
C GLN A 6 1.92 38.03 3.43
N LEU A 7 1.03 37.21 3.98
CA LEU A 7 -0.40 37.29 3.67
C LEU A 7 -1.02 38.57 4.24
N ILE A 8 -0.67 38.95 5.47
CA ILE A 8 -1.13 40.20 6.08
C ILE A 8 -0.61 41.40 5.30
N GLN A 9 0.66 41.41 4.91
CA GLN A 9 1.23 42.49 4.12
C GLN A 9 0.51 42.64 2.78
N ALA A 10 0.18 41.54 2.11
CA ALA A 10 -0.62 41.58 0.88
C ALA A 10 -2.00 42.23 1.10
N CYS A 11 -2.66 41.97 2.24
CA CYS A 11 -3.90 42.66 2.60
C CYS A 11 -3.72 44.16 2.84
N LEU A 12 -2.60 44.56 3.44
CA LEU A 12 -2.28 45.96 3.72
C LEU A 12 -1.84 46.74 2.49
N ASP A 13 -1.25 46.06 1.50
CA ASP A 13 -0.81 46.66 0.23
C ASP A 13 -2.00 46.94 -0.72
N HIS A 14 -3.11 46.20 -0.57
CA HIS A 14 -4.27 46.27 -1.46
C HIS A 14 -5.62 46.47 -0.75
N PRO A 15 -5.74 47.35 0.26
CA PRO A 15 -6.86 47.36 1.21
C PRO A 15 -8.24 47.59 0.55
N GLY A 16 -8.28 48.42 -0.51
CA GLY A 16 -9.51 48.73 -1.25
C GLY A 16 -9.82 47.78 -2.42
N ALA A 17 -8.92 46.87 -2.77
CA ALA A 17 -9.15 45.92 -3.86
C ALA A 17 -10.07 44.78 -3.41
N LEU A 18 -10.80 44.19 -4.36
CA LEU A 18 -11.60 42.99 -4.10
C LEU A 18 -10.69 41.78 -3.91
N MET A 19 -10.86 41.11 -2.77
CA MET A 19 -10.12 39.89 -2.42
C MET A 19 -10.96 38.65 -2.70
N LEU A 20 -12.23 38.66 -2.26
CA LEU A 20 -13.12 37.50 -2.33
C LEU A 20 -14.42 37.89 -3.02
N GLU A 21 -14.95 37.00 -3.85
CA GLU A 21 -16.21 37.17 -4.56
C GLU A 21 -16.98 35.85 -4.58
N VAL A 22 -18.29 35.89 -4.30
CA VAL A 22 -19.21 34.77 -4.50
C VAL A 22 -20.11 35.13 -5.68
N GLN A 23 -20.13 34.29 -6.70
CA GLN A 23 -20.95 34.55 -7.88
C GLN A 23 -22.44 34.51 -7.56
N GLY A 24 -23.19 35.45 -8.10
CA GLY A 24 -24.65 35.39 -8.11
C GLY A 24 -25.19 34.75 -9.39
N LEU A 25 -26.40 34.19 -9.30
CA LEU A 25 -27.11 33.56 -10.43
C LEU A 25 -27.48 34.56 -11.56
N GLY A 26 -27.46 35.87 -11.28
CA GLY A 26 -27.86 36.94 -12.19
C GLY A 26 -26.73 37.80 -12.76
N GLY A 27 -25.48 37.35 -12.71
CA GLY A 27 -24.32 38.09 -13.26
C GLY A 27 -23.64 39.05 -12.30
N ALA A 28 -24.38 39.68 -11.37
CA ALA A 28 -23.81 40.41 -10.25
C ALA A 28 -23.28 39.46 -9.16
N PRO A 29 -22.22 39.82 -8.42
CA PRO A 29 -21.75 39.00 -7.31
C PRO A 29 -22.81 38.96 -6.21
N ALA A 30 -23.08 37.77 -5.67
CA ALA A 30 -23.91 37.59 -4.49
C ALA A 30 -23.24 38.19 -3.25
N ARG A 31 -21.90 38.14 -3.21
CA ARG A 31 -21.09 38.75 -2.17
C ARG A 31 -19.73 39.16 -2.72
N ALA A 32 -19.18 40.25 -2.21
CA ALA A 32 -17.83 40.70 -2.52
C ALA A 32 -17.18 41.32 -1.28
N CYS A 33 -15.93 40.98 -1.02
CA CYS A 33 -15.19 41.44 0.16
C CYS A 33 -13.83 42.00 -0.26
N THR A 34 -13.48 43.17 0.28
CA THR A 34 -12.16 43.77 0.06
C THR A 34 -11.10 43.13 0.95
N TYR A 35 -9.83 43.33 0.60
CA TYR A 35 -8.72 42.91 1.47
C TYR A 35 -8.80 43.49 2.87
N ALA A 36 -9.19 44.77 3.01
CA ALA A 36 -9.36 45.40 4.33
C ALA A 36 -10.45 44.72 5.17
N GLN A 37 -11.59 44.36 4.55
CA GLN A 37 -12.68 43.68 5.23
C GLN A 37 -12.26 42.27 5.68
N VAL A 38 -11.64 41.49 4.80
CA VAL A 38 -11.19 40.13 5.13
C VAL A 38 -10.13 40.16 6.23
N HIS A 39 -9.17 41.08 6.16
CA HIS A 39 -8.16 41.23 7.20
C HIS A 39 -8.77 41.65 8.55
N ALA A 40 -9.69 42.62 8.56
CA ALA A 40 -10.37 43.04 9.79
C ALA A 40 -11.17 41.88 10.42
N ALA A 41 -11.90 41.11 9.59
CA ALA A 41 -12.64 39.94 10.06
C ALA A 41 -11.72 38.83 10.59
N ALA A 42 -10.55 38.61 9.97
CA ALA A 42 -9.58 37.64 10.45
C ALA A 42 -8.97 38.06 11.80
N GLU A 43 -8.62 39.33 11.99
CA GLU A 43 -8.16 39.88 13.27
C GLU A 43 -9.25 39.76 14.35
N GLN A 44 -10.52 40.04 14.01
CA GLN A 44 -11.66 39.82 14.90
C GLN A 44 -11.80 38.38 15.34
N LEU A 45 -11.82 37.46 14.38
CA LEU A 45 -11.96 36.04 14.66
C LEU A 45 -10.78 35.55 15.53
N THR A 46 -9.57 36.03 15.25
CA THR A 46 -8.38 35.74 16.07
C THR A 46 -8.57 36.17 17.52
N ALA A 47 -9.16 37.35 17.76
CA ALA A 47 -9.42 37.86 19.11
C ALA A 47 -10.48 37.03 19.87
N LEU A 48 -11.40 36.36 19.15
CA LEU A 48 -12.41 35.47 19.73
C LEU A 48 -11.85 34.07 20.06
N LEU A 49 -10.71 33.68 19.51
CA LEU A 49 -10.11 32.39 19.80
C LEU A 49 -9.67 32.32 21.27
N PRO A 50 -9.99 31.21 21.98
CA PRO A 50 -9.69 31.11 23.39
C PRO A 50 -8.19 31.24 23.67
N ALA A 51 -7.85 31.86 24.79
CA ALA A 51 -6.49 31.92 25.31
C ALA A 51 -6.10 30.54 25.86
N GLN A 52 -5.83 29.58 24.98
CA GLN A 52 -5.35 28.25 25.33
C GLN A 52 -3.91 28.03 24.83
N ALA A 53 -3.36 26.84 25.13
CA ALA A 53 -1.96 26.39 25.02
C ALA A 53 -1.21 26.82 23.74
N VAL A 54 0.11 26.64 23.74
CA VAL A 54 0.96 26.85 22.55
C VAL A 54 0.44 25.97 21.39
N SER A 55 0.04 26.62 20.29
CA SER A 55 -0.42 25.99 19.03
C SER A 55 -1.64 25.05 19.15
N PRO A 56 -2.84 25.56 19.52
CA PRO A 56 -4.04 24.74 19.62
C PRO A 56 -4.48 24.20 18.25
N ARG A 57 -5.02 22.99 18.23
CA ARG A 57 -5.62 22.38 17.03
C ARG A 57 -7.05 22.82 16.87
N VAL A 58 -7.35 23.41 15.72
CA VAL A 58 -8.67 23.97 15.43
C VAL A 58 -9.21 23.34 14.14
N GLY A 59 -10.36 22.67 14.25
CA GLY A 59 -11.04 22.06 13.12
C GLY A 59 -11.77 23.10 12.28
N LEU A 60 -11.59 23.07 10.96
CA LEU A 60 -12.40 23.85 10.02
C LEU A 60 -13.44 22.93 9.40
N VAL A 61 -14.68 22.98 9.90
CA VAL A 61 -15.82 22.27 9.33
C VAL A 61 -16.70 23.32 8.67
N MET A 62 -16.36 23.71 7.44
CA MET A 62 -16.96 24.86 6.74
C MET A 62 -17.06 24.57 5.24
N ALA A 63 -18.04 25.17 4.55
CA ALA A 63 -18.08 25.15 3.08
C ALA A 63 -17.01 26.10 2.51
N ASN A 64 -16.69 25.99 1.22
CA ASN A 64 -15.85 26.99 0.57
C ASN A 64 -16.59 28.33 0.52
N GLY A 65 -15.92 29.39 0.94
CA GLY A 65 -16.48 30.73 0.88
C GLY A 65 -15.62 31.74 1.64
N PRO A 66 -16.09 32.99 1.74
CA PRO A 66 -15.38 34.05 2.44
C PRO A 66 -15.04 33.72 3.90
N GLU A 67 -15.98 33.14 4.63
CA GLU A 67 -15.81 32.72 6.03
C GLU A 67 -14.67 31.71 6.19
N TRP A 68 -14.51 30.77 5.25
CA TRP A 68 -13.44 29.79 5.29
C TRP A 68 -12.07 30.47 5.20
N VAL A 69 -11.92 31.41 4.25
CA VAL A 69 -10.65 32.15 4.07
C VAL A 69 -10.34 33.03 5.28
N VAL A 70 -11.36 33.65 5.87
CA VAL A 70 -11.21 34.42 7.12
C VAL A 70 -10.76 33.52 8.27
N ALA A 71 -11.31 32.31 8.39
CA ALA A 71 -10.92 31.33 9.40
C ALA A 71 -9.47 30.88 9.23
N ASP A 72 -9.04 30.50 8.03
CA ASP A 72 -7.65 30.15 7.72
C ASP A 72 -6.68 31.28 8.09
N LEU A 73 -6.95 32.51 7.64
CA LEU A 73 -6.11 33.66 7.97
C LEU A 73 -6.09 33.94 9.48
N ALA A 74 -7.22 33.84 10.17
CA ALA A 74 -7.28 34.03 11.61
C ALA A 74 -6.43 33.00 12.36
N LEU A 75 -6.47 31.73 11.97
CA LEU A 75 -5.64 30.68 12.57
C LEU A 75 -4.15 30.90 12.29
N LEU A 76 -3.80 31.33 11.07
CA LEU A 76 -2.43 31.72 10.74
C LEU A 76 -1.96 32.95 11.54
N ILE A 77 -2.82 33.94 11.82
CA ILE A 77 -2.47 35.07 12.70
C ILE A 77 -2.31 34.60 14.14
N ALA A 78 -3.20 33.70 14.60
CA ALA A 78 -3.19 33.13 15.94
C ALA A 78 -1.97 32.26 16.24
N GLY A 79 -1.34 31.67 15.21
CA GLY A 79 -0.36 30.60 15.40
C GLY A 79 -1.00 29.28 15.82
N ALA A 80 -2.26 29.05 15.42
CA ALA A 80 -2.99 27.82 15.66
C ALA A 80 -2.77 26.80 14.53
N VAL A 81 -2.97 25.53 14.84
CA VAL A 81 -2.87 24.43 13.87
C VAL A 81 -4.24 24.18 13.26
N GLU A 82 -4.41 24.53 12.00
CA GLU A 82 -5.64 24.27 11.26
C GLU A 82 -5.77 22.79 10.89
N VAL A 83 -6.94 22.21 11.14
CA VAL A 83 -7.32 20.87 10.67
C VAL A 83 -8.55 21.01 9.78
N PRO A 84 -8.39 21.16 8.45
CA PRO A 84 -9.54 21.29 7.57
C PRO A 84 -10.26 19.95 7.40
N VAL A 85 -11.59 19.96 7.54
CA VAL A 85 -12.43 18.75 7.51
C VAL A 85 -13.40 18.84 6.33
N PRO A 86 -13.30 17.96 5.32
CA PRO A 86 -14.22 17.96 4.19
C PRO A 86 -15.66 17.65 4.63
N LEU A 87 -16.62 18.49 4.23
CA LEU A 87 -18.04 18.27 4.55
C LEU A 87 -18.60 16.96 3.96
N ALA A 88 -17.99 16.49 2.86
CA ALA A 88 -18.35 15.23 2.20
C ALA A 88 -17.99 13.97 3.01
N PHE A 89 -17.19 14.08 4.07
CA PHE A 89 -16.75 12.93 4.86
C PHE A 89 -17.89 12.25 5.63
N SER A 90 -17.75 10.95 5.88
CA SER A 90 -18.62 10.21 6.81
C SER A 90 -18.40 10.66 8.26
N ALA A 91 -19.28 10.26 9.17
CA ALA A 91 -19.13 10.59 10.58
C ALA A 91 -17.89 9.93 11.20
N GLU A 92 -17.55 8.70 10.79
CA GLU A 92 -16.35 7.98 11.21
C GLU A 92 -15.07 8.68 10.73
N GLN A 93 -15.05 9.12 9.47
CA GLN A 93 -13.93 9.87 8.90
C GLN A 93 -13.75 11.21 9.62
N ALA A 94 -14.83 11.97 9.79
CA ALA A 94 -14.80 13.23 10.53
C ALA A 94 -14.36 13.03 11.99
N HIS A 95 -14.77 11.92 12.62
CA HIS A 95 -14.37 11.59 13.98
C HIS A 95 -12.87 11.43 14.12
N HIS A 96 -12.25 10.69 13.21
CA HIS A 96 -10.81 10.50 13.22
C HIS A 96 -10.05 11.83 13.17
N LEU A 97 -10.49 12.75 12.31
CA LEU A 97 -9.88 14.07 12.14
C LEU A 97 -10.08 14.99 13.35
N LEU A 98 -11.24 14.91 13.98
CA LEU A 98 -11.65 15.82 15.06
C LEU A 98 -11.33 15.28 16.46
N ALA A 99 -10.91 14.02 16.60
CA ALA A 99 -10.52 13.44 17.89
C ALA A 99 -9.45 14.26 18.65
N PRO A 100 -8.42 14.84 18.01
CA PRO A 100 -7.43 15.69 18.67
C PRO A 100 -7.79 17.20 18.64
N VAL A 101 -9.03 17.58 18.30
CA VAL A 101 -9.47 18.95 18.12
C VAL A 101 -10.39 19.37 19.28
N ASP A 102 -10.02 20.44 19.99
CA ASP A 102 -10.81 20.98 21.10
C ASP A 102 -11.85 22.02 20.65
N LEU A 103 -11.62 22.68 19.52
CA LEU A 103 -12.46 23.74 18.96
C LEU A 103 -12.66 23.54 17.46
N CYS A 104 -13.90 23.61 17.00
CA CYS A 104 -14.26 23.71 15.59
C CYS A 104 -14.74 25.12 15.25
N LEU A 105 -14.21 25.68 14.17
CA LEU A 105 -14.81 26.80 13.46
C LEU A 105 -15.79 26.25 12.44
N VAL A 106 -17.00 26.81 12.42
CA VAL A 106 -18.07 26.37 11.54
C VAL A 106 -18.79 27.55 10.91
N ASP A 107 -19.22 27.39 9.66
CA ASP A 107 -20.24 28.24 9.04
C ASP A 107 -21.62 27.55 9.18
N ARG A 108 -22.65 28.09 8.52
CA ARG A 108 -23.99 27.50 8.56
C ARG A 108 -24.03 26.05 8.06
N ALA A 109 -23.38 25.76 6.94
CA ALA A 109 -23.38 24.44 6.32
C ALA A 109 -22.60 23.43 7.19
N GLY A 110 -21.44 23.86 7.68
CA GLY A 110 -20.56 23.16 8.58
C GLY A 110 -21.19 22.82 9.91
N GLN A 111 -21.93 23.77 10.51
CA GLN A 111 -22.67 23.54 11.74
C GLN A 111 -23.73 22.45 11.56
N ALA A 112 -24.48 22.50 10.46
CA ALA A 112 -25.46 21.46 10.12
C ALA A 112 -24.79 20.09 9.93
N ARG A 113 -23.64 20.07 9.25
CA ARG A 113 -22.89 18.83 9.01
C ARG A 113 -22.29 18.24 10.29
N LEU A 114 -21.70 19.07 11.14
CA LEU A 114 -21.17 18.68 12.44
C LEU A 114 -22.27 18.09 13.33
N ASN A 115 -23.43 18.75 13.40
CA ASN A 115 -24.57 18.22 14.16
C ASN A 115 -25.01 16.84 13.66
N ALA A 116 -25.04 16.62 12.35
CA ALA A 116 -25.37 15.32 11.76
C ALA A 116 -24.33 14.24 12.11
N TRP A 117 -23.04 14.57 12.15
CA TRP A 117 -21.99 13.64 12.58
C TRP A 117 -22.07 13.31 14.08
N LEU A 118 -22.27 14.33 14.93
CA LEU A 118 -22.40 14.16 16.38
C LEU A 118 -23.60 13.31 16.78
N ALA A 119 -24.67 13.32 15.98
CA ALA A 119 -25.86 12.49 16.20
C ALA A 119 -25.67 11.02 15.75
N SER A 120 -24.58 10.68 15.07
CA SER A 120 -24.33 9.33 14.55
C SER A 120 -23.81 8.37 15.64
N PRO A 121 -24.00 7.04 15.47
CA PRO A 121 -23.43 6.04 16.39
C PRO A 121 -21.91 6.10 16.52
N ALA A 122 -21.20 6.59 15.48
CA ALA A 122 -19.75 6.76 15.50
C ALA A 122 -19.27 7.71 16.63
N TRP A 123 -20.13 8.64 17.07
CA TRP A 123 -19.83 9.62 18.10
C TRP A 123 -20.40 9.29 19.49
N ALA A 124 -21.08 8.15 19.65
CA ALA A 124 -21.74 7.79 20.90
C ALA A 124 -20.75 7.73 22.09
N GLY A 125 -21.09 8.41 23.20
CA GLY A 125 -20.28 8.42 24.42
C GLY A 125 -19.01 9.28 24.36
N ARG A 126 -18.81 10.06 23.29
CA ARG A 126 -17.63 10.91 23.10
C ARG A 126 -17.94 12.37 23.40
N ARG A 127 -16.94 13.13 23.87
CA ARG A 127 -17.08 14.57 24.09
C ARG A 127 -17.08 15.31 22.73
N PRO A 128 -18.08 16.15 22.42
CA PRO A 128 -18.05 16.98 21.23
C PRO A 128 -17.03 18.12 21.39
N PRO A 129 -16.39 18.57 20.29
CA PRO A 129 -15.55 19.77 20.32
C PRO A 129 -16.38 21.00 20.66
N ALA A 130 -15.74 22.03 21.23
CA ALA A 130 -16.35 23.35 21.31
C ALA A 130 -16.61 23.89 19.89
N VAL A 131 -17.60 24.76 19.73
CA VAL A 131 -17.95 25.31 18.42
C VAL A 131 -17.95 26.83 18.48
N LEU A 132 -17.31 27.46 17.51
CA LEU A 132 -17.39 28.89 17.26
C LEU A 132 -17.92 29.11 15.84
N ASN A 133 -19.06 29.78 15.73
CA ASN A 133 -19.63 30.16 14.44
C ASN A 133 -18.80 31.28 13.82
N VAL A 134 -18.52 31.16 12.53
CA VAL A 134 -17.89 32.17 11.72
C VAL A 134 -18.94 32.73 10.78
N ASP A 135 -19.35 33.96 11.03
CA ASP A 135 -20.23 34.75 10.17
C ASP A 135 -19.52 36.05 9.87
N LEU A 136 -19.24 36.30 8.59
CA LEU A 136 -18.42 37.45 8.22
C LEU A 136 -19.15 38.80 8.44
N ASP A 137 -20.49 38.86 8.36
CA ASP A 137 -21.22 40.10 8.62
C ASP A 137 -21.21 40.42 10.13
N GLU A 138 -21.35 39.39 10.97
CA GLU A 138 -21.20 39.53 12.42
C GLU A 138 -19.78 40.00 12.78
N LEU A 139 -18.74 39.39 12.21
CA LEU A 139 -17.35 39.77 12.46
C LEU A 139 -17.07 41.23 12.04
N LEU A 140 -17.57 41.66 10.88
CA LEU A 140 -17.40 43.03 10.38
C LEU A 140 -18.20 44.08 11.15
N SER A 141 -19.26 43.68 11.86
CA SER A 141 -20.05 44.58 12.71
C SER A 141 -19.35 44.99 14.01
N ARG A 142 -18.25 44.29 14.38
CA ARG A 142 -17.51 44.50 15.62
C ARG A 142 -16.36 45.48 15.43
N ASP A 143 -16.04 46.23 16.47
CA ASP A 143 -14.85 47.11 16.46
C ASP A 143 -13.57 46.30 16.29
N THR A 144 -12.69 46.74 15.37
CA THR A 144 -11.45 46.01 15.06
C THR A 144 -10.48 45.99 16.26
N VAL A 145 -10.23 44.81 16.84
CA VAL A 145 -9.26 44.55 17.90
C VAL A 145 -8.08 43.84 17.27
N ARG A 146 -6.89 44.44 17.37
CA ARG A 146 -5.67 43.81 16.88
C ARG A 146 -5.30 42.65 17.81
N ALA A 147 -5.28 41.45 17.27
CA ALA A 147 -5.00 40.26 18.05
C ALA A 147 -3.50 40.15 18.38
N ARG A 148 -3.19 39.50 19.52
CA ARG A 148 -1.82 39.12 19.84
C ARG A 148 -1.44 37.87 19.06
N ARG A 149 -0.39 37.98 18.26
CA ARG A 149 0.23 36.85 17.56
C ARG A 149 0.92 35.92 18.56
N ARG A 150 0.82 34.59 18.34
CA ARG A 150 1.33 33.59 19.29
C ARG A 150 2.35 32.61 18.69
N TRP A 151 2.90 32.90 17.51
CA TRP A 151 3.98 32.13 16.92
C TRP A 151 5.20 32.08 17.86
N THR A 152 5.74 30.89 18.07
CA THR A 152 6.92 30.70 18.92
C THR A 152 8.19 30.50 18.10
N ARG A 153 8.07 29.94 16.89
CA ARG A 153 9.13 29.77 15.90
C ARG A 153 8.59 30.03 14.50
N GLU A 154 9.45 30.42 13.57
CA GLU A 154 9.07 30.63 12.16
C GLU A 154 8.63 29.33 11.46
N ASP A 155 9.10 28.18 11.95
CA ASP A 155 8.90 26.85 11.36
C ASP A 155 7.90 25.96 12.12
N ASP A 156 7.03 26.57 12.93
CA ASP A 156 5.97 25.85 13.65
C ASP A 156 4.98 25.20 12.67
N VAL A 157 4.36 24.11 13.09
CA VAL A 157 3.27 23.45 12.34
C VAL A 157 2.08 24.38 12.28
N CYS A 158 1.56 24.62 11.08
CA CYS A 158 0.41 25.50 10.86
C CYS A 158 -0.84 24.76 10.41
N LYS A 159 -0.69 23.57 9.81
CA LYS A 159 -1.81 22.77 9.28
C LYS A 159 -1.59 21.29 9.50
N VAL A 160 -2.67 20.53 9.65
CA VAL A 160 -2.69 19.07 9.52
C VAL A 160 -3.61 18.70 8.36
N ILE A 161 -3.01 18.37 7.22
CA ILE A 161 -3.73 18.03 6.00
C ILE A 161 -3.93 16.53 5.93
N HIS A 162 -5.18 16.09 5.83
CA HIS A 162 -5.47 14.67 5.77
C HIS A 162 -5.44 14.14 4.34
N THR A 163 -4.61 13.14 4.09
CA THR A 163 -4.56 12.46 2.79
C THR A 163 -5.39 11.19 2.84
N SER A 164 -6.22 10.97 1.83
CA SER A 164 -6.85 9.68 1.55
C SER A 164 -5.76 8.68 1.15
N GLY A 165 -5.15 7.98 2.11
CA GLY A 165 -4.27 6.85 1.82
C GLY A 165 -5.05 5.70 1.19
N THR A 166 -4.33 4.66 0.76
CA THR A 166 -4.92 3.37 0.34
C THR A 166 -5.55 2.59 1.50
N THR A 167 -5.47 3.14 2.72
CA THR A 167 -6.11 2.65 3.94
C THR A 167 -7.44 3.35 4.18
N SER A 168 -8.37 2.67 4.85
CA SER A 168 -9.70 3.20 5.20
C SER A 168 -9.69 4.36 6.21
N LEU A 169 -8.51 4.78 6.71
CA LEU A 169 -8.34 5.83 7.71
C LEU A 169 -7.42 6.96 7.16
N PRO A 170 -7.87 8.23 7.09
CA PRO A 170 -7.06 9.33 6.57
C PRO A 170 -5.87 9.68 7.47
N LYS A 171 -4.71 9.99 6.89
CA LYS A 171 -3.49 10.34 7.64
C LYS A 171 -3.30 11.84 7.75
N GLY A 172 -3.05 12.35 8.95
CA GLY A 172 -2.73 13.76 9.18
C GLY A 172 -1.27 14.08 8.87
N VAL A 173 -1.02 14.83 7.79
CA VAL A 173 0.30 15.35 7.39
C VAL A 173 0.53 16.71 8.04
N ARG A 174 1.54 16.84 8.92
CA ARG A 174 1.82 18.08 9.64
C ARG A 174 2.64 19.05 8.78
N ILE A 175 1.99 20.10 8.29
CA ILE A 175 2.60 21.10 7.40
C ILE A 175 3.22 22.23 8.21
N ARG A 176 4.45 22.60 7.86
CA ARG A 176 5.20 23.68 8.50
C ARG A 176 4.93 25.03 7.81
N SER A 177 4.86 26.10 8.61
CA SER A 177 4.63 27.46 8.12
C SER A 177 5.73 27.93 7.15
N GLN A 178 7.01 27.69 7.50
CA GLN A 178 8.14 28.03 6.63
C GLN A 178 8.12 27.21 5.34
N GLY A 179 7.75 25.93 5.41
CA GLY A 179 7.66 25.07 4.24
C GLY A 179 6.65 25.57 3.20
N LEU A 180 5.50 26.07 3.63
CA LEU A 180 4.53 26.72 2.74
C LEU A 180 5.05 28.04 2.19
N SER A 181 5.74 28.85 3.00
CA SER A 181 6.37 30.08 2.54
C SER A 181 7.35 29.82 1.38
N ASP A 182 8.26 28.86 1.54
CA ASP A 182 9.28 28.55 0.53
C ASP A 182 8.68 28.00 -0.76
N LEU A 183 7.62 27.18 -0.62
CA LEU A 183 6.81 26.73 -1.74
C LEU A 183 6.21 27.90 -2.51
N LEU A 184 5.53 28.82 -1.82
CA LEU A 184 4.87 29.97 -2.47
C LEU A 184 5.87 30.90 -3.15
N VAL A 185 7.03 31.14 -2.54
CA VAL A 185 8.12 31.89 -3.17
C VAL A 185 8.55 31.23 -4.49
N SER A 186 8.74 29.91 -4.49
CA SER A 186 9.19 29.18 -5.68
C SER A 186 8.13 29.14 -6.78
N LEU A 187 6.85 28.95 -6.43
CA LEU A 187 5.75 28.98 -7.38
C LEU A 187 5.60 30.36 -8.02
N ARG A 188 5.65 31.44 -7.23
CA ARG A 188 5.56 32.83 -7.75
C ARG A 188 6.71 33.21 -8.66
N ARG A 189 7.92 32.67 -8.44
CA ARG A 189 9.06 32.89 -9.34
C ARG A 189 8.89 32.24 -10.71
N ARG A 190 8.18 31.10 -10.77
CA ARG A 190 7.95 30.35 -12.02
C ARG A 190 6.68 30.77 -12.76
N ALA A 191 5.66 31.20 -12.02
CA ALA A 191 4.45 31.70 -12.61
C ALA A 191 4.71 33.03 -13.36
N PRO A 192 3.99 33.31 -14.46
CA PRO A 192 3.99 34.63 -15.04
C PRO A 192 3.57 35.69 -14.01
N ALA A 193 4.13 36.90 -14.13
CA ALA A 193 3.75 38.01 -13.27
C ALA A 193 2.23 38.25 -13.31
N ARG A 194 1.61 38.31 -12.13
CA ARG A 194 0.16 38.47 -11.95
C ARG A 194 -0.68 37.40 -12.65
N ALA A 195 -0.15 36.18 -12.79
CA ALA A 195 -0.92 35.04 -13.29
C ALA A 195 -2.19 34.82 -12.47
N TYR A 196 -2.13 35.03 -11.16
CA TYR A 196 -3.23 34.82 -10.21
C TYR A 196 -4.00 36.10 -9.89
N ALA A 197 -4.04 37.08 -10.81
CA ALA A 197 -4.85 38.29 -10.65
C ALA A 197 -6.36 38.00 -10.45
N ARG A 198 -6.85 36.87 -10.95
CA ARG A 198 -8.20 36.37 -10.68
C ARG A 198 -8.22 34.83 -10.74
N SER A 199 -8.60 34.19 -9.66
CA SER A 199 -8.65 32.73 -9.55
C SER A 199 -10.07 32.27 -9.27
N PHE A 200 -10.40 31.04 -9.64
CA PHE A 200 -11.71 30.45 -9.39
C PHE A 200 -11.55 29.15 -8.60
N SER A 201 -12.28 29.02 -7.49
CA SER A 201 -12.21 27.82 -6.66
C SER A 201 -13.08 26.71 -7.26
N LEU A 202 -12.47 25.54 -7.48
CA LEU A 202 -13.09 24.41 -8.18
C LEU A 202 -13.28 23.19 -7.30
N VAL A 203 -12.45 23.03 -6.27
CA VAL A 203 -12.43 21.88 -5.37
C VAL A 203 -12.46 22.37 -3.92
N PRO A 204 -12.79 21.51 -2.94
CA PRO A 204 -12.83 21.91 -1.54
C PRO A 204 -11.51 22.51 -1.04
N LEU A 205 -11.60 23.59 -0.26
CA LEU A 205 -10.47 24.25 0.41
C LEU A 205 -9.84 23.37 1.51
N SER A 206 -10.45 22.23 1.83
CA SER A 206 -9.80 21.20 2.64
C SER A 206 -8.64 20.49 1.95
N LEU A 207 -8.47 20.67 0.64
CA LEU A 207 -7.30 20.22 -0.11
C LEU A 207 -6.20 21.30 -0.07
N LEU A 208 -5.01 20.93 0.39
CA LEU A 208 -3.89 21.89 0.50
C LEU A 208 -3.54 22.57 -0.82
N ILE A 209 -3.62 21.84 -1.94
CA ILE A 209 -3.32 22.41 -3.26
C ILE A 209 -4.25 23.58 -3.60
N GLU A 210 -5.53 23.51 -3.24
CA GLU A 210 -6.50 24.57 -3.49
C GLU A 210 -6.21 25.78 -2.59
N GLN A 211 -5.83 25.56 -1.33
CA GLN A 211 -5.38 26.65 -0.45
C GLN A 211 -4.15 27.35 -1.06
N VAL A 212 -3.16 26.57 -1.54
CA VAL A 212 -1.95 27.11 -2.16
C VAL A 212 -2.28 27.93 -3.40
N THR A 213 -3.03 27.36 -4.36
CA THR A 213 -3.19 27.98 -5.68
C THR A 213 -4.34 28.97 -5.77
N ALA A 214 -5.47 28.71 -5.09
CA ALA A 214 -6.64 29.56 -5.15
C ALA A 214 -6.60 30.67 -4.08
N VAL A 215 -6.13 30.38 -2.86
CA VAL A 215 -6.03 31.38 -1.80
C VAL A 215 -4.67 32.09 -1.87
N TYR A 216 -3.59 31.43 -1.48
CA TYR A 216 -2.33 32.12 -1.20
C TYR A 216 -1.68 32.78 -2.43
N LEU A 217 -1.62 32.10 -3.58
CA LEU A 217 -1.06 32.71 -4.78
C LEU A 217 -1.88 33.91 -5.27
N THR A 218 -3.21 33.83 -5.17
CA THR A 218 -4.12 34.94 -5.52
C THR A 218 -3.90 36.14 -4.61
N LEU A 219 -3.83 35.91 -3.29
CA LEU A 219 -3.58 36.95 -2.30
C LEU A 219 -2.24 37.64 -2.54
N LEU A 220 -1.18 36.86 -2.74
CA LEU A 220 0.17 37.36 -2.95
C LEU A 220 0.37 38.07 -4.30
N ASP A 221 -0.54 37.86 -5.26
CA ASP A 221 -0.59 38.59 -6.54
C ASP A 221 -1.53 39.83 -6.49
N GLY A 222 -2.14 40.11 -5.33
CA GLY A 222 -3.13 41.17 -5.16
C GLY A 222 -4.38 40.94 -6.02
N GLY A 223 -4.74 39.67 -6.23
CA GLY A 223 -5.84 39.24 -7.08
C GLY A 223 -7.17 39.07 -6.36
N THR A 224 -8.15 38.52 -7.07
CA THR A 224 -9.47 38.18 -6.52
C THR A 224 -9.73 36.68 -6.64
N LEU A 225 -10.08 36.03 -5.53
CA LEU A 225 -10.57 34.65 -5.52
C LEU A 225 -12.10 34.65 -5.65
N VAL A 226 -12.59 33.89 -6.62
CA VAL A 226 -14.01 33.78 -6.95
C VAL A 226 -14.51 32.38 -6.59
N PHE A 227 -15.62 32.32 -5.86
CA PHE A 227 -16.36 31.10 -5.54
C PHE A 227 -17.58 30.95 -6.46
N PRO A 228 -17.98 29.70 -6.80
CA PRO A 228 -19.26 29.47 -7.46
C PRO A 228 -20.43 29.96 -6.59
N PRO A 229 -21.65 30.09 -7.15
CA PRO A 229 -22.85 30.30 -6.35
C PRO A 229 -23.06 29.14 -5.35
N ASP A 230 -23.56 29.43 -4.16
CA ASP A 230 -23.80 28.42 -3.09
C ASP A 230 -24.67 27.24 -3.54
N SER A 231 -25.51 27.42 -4.56
CA SER A 231 -26.36 26.37 -5.13
C SER A 231 -25.63 25.40 -6.07
N ILE A 232 -24.36 25.66 -6.41
CA ILE A 232 -23.57 24.88 -7.36
C ILE A 232 -22.44 24.17 -6.58
N PRO A 233 -22.53 22.84 -6.38
CA PRO A 233 -21.52 22.10 -5.63
C PRO A 233 -20.17 22.06 -6.34
N LEU A 234 -19.10 22.03 -5.55
CA LEU A 234 -17.72 21.93 -6.05
C LEU A 234 -17.40 20.53 -6.57
N LEU A 235 -16.33 20.42 -7.36
CA LEU A 235 -15.82 19.11 -7.76
C LEU A 235 -15.36 18.32 -6.54
N GLY A 236 -15.95 17.14 -6.37
CA GLY A 236 -15.70 16.27 -5.22
C GLY A 236 -16.72 16.34 -4.11
N GLU A 237 -17.64 17.29 -4.18
CA GLU A 237 -18.83 17.31 -3.35
C GLU A 237 -19.94 16.47 -3.98
N LEU A 238 -20.93 16.12 -3.16
CA LEU A 238 -22.05 15.32 -3.61
C LEU A 238 -22.89 16.12 -4.61
N GLY A 239 -22.92 15.68 -5.87
CA GLY A 239 -23.62 16.37 -6.97
C GLY A 239 -22.76 17.36 -7.77
N GLY A 240 -21.48 17.56 -7.40
CA GLY A 240 -20.56 18.40 -8.16
C GLY A 240 -20.15 17.76 -9.47
N THR A 241 -20.30 18.48 -10.59
CA THR A 241 -19.92 18.01 -11.93
C THR A 241 -19.16 19.09 -12.70
N PRO A 242 -18.19 18.73 -13.56
CA PRO A 242 -17.50 19.72 -14.39
C PRO A 242 -18.45 20.53 -15.27
N VAL A 243 -19.47 19.87 -15.84
CA VAL A 243 -20.46 20.50 -16.72
C VAL A 243 -21.22 21.63 -16.00
N ALA A 244 -21.57 21.44 -14.73
CA ALA A 244 -22.26 22.47 -13.95
C ALA A 244 -21.37 23.70 -13.66
N LEU A 245 -20.05 23.52 -13.62
CA LEU A 245 -19.08 24.59 -13.30
C LEU A 245 -18.53 25.32 -14.54
N LEU A 246 -18.62 24.75 -15.74
CA LEU A 246 -18.17 25.42 -16.97
C LEU A 246 -18.80 26.81 -17.18
N PRO A 247 -20.13 27.01 -16.99
CA PRO A 247 -20.73 28.35 -17.10
C PRO A 247 -20.17 29.32 -16.04
N CYS A 248 -19.91 28.84 -14.82
CA CYS A 248 -19.33 29.63 -13.75
C CYS A 248 -17.91 30.12 -14.09
N LEU A 249 -17.09 29.28 -14.74
CA LEU A 249 -15.76 29.68 -15.22
C LEU A 249 -15.83 30.84 -16.22
N ARG A 250 -16.75 30.79 -17.18
CA ARG A 250 -16.98 31.87 -18.13
C ARG A 250 -17.36 33.18 -17.44
N GLN A 251 -18.28 33.11 -16.47
CA GLN A 251 -18.70 34.27 -15.69
C GLN A 251 -17.56 34.79 -14.79
N ALA A 252 -16.73 33.89 -14.25
CA ALA A 252 -15.67 34.20 -13.31
C ALA A 252 -14.50 34.92 -13.98
N ARG A 253 -14.29 34.75 -15.29
CA ARG A 253 -13.16 35.37 -16.01
C ARG A 253 -11.79 35.12 -15.37
N PRO A 254 -11.46 33.86 -14.99
CA PRO A 254 -10.24 33.55 -14.27
C PRO A 254 -9.00 33.90 -15.12
N SER A 255 -7.93 34.42 -14.49
CA SER A 255 -6.60 34.52 -15.08
C SER A 255 -5.72 33.33 -14.78
N ALA A 256 -6.02 32.58 -13.72
CA ALA A 256 -5.38 31.32 -13.41
C ALA A 256 -6.40 30.26 -12.99
N LEU A 257 -6.09 29.00 -13.31
CA LEU A 257 -6.88 27.84 -12.92
C LEU A 257 -5.95 26.69 -12.53
N THR A 258 -6.28 25.99 -11.44
CA THR A 258 -5.71 24.68 -11.14
C THR A 258 -6.78 23.64 -11.36
N LEU A 259 -6.57 22.75 -12.33
CA LEU A 259 -7.60 21.87 -12.86
C LEU A 259 -7.36 20.42 -12.41
N PRO A 260 -8.32 19.75 -11.77
CA PRO A 260 -8.29 18.30 -11.65
C PRO A 260 -8.55 17.64 -13.02
N PRO A 261 -8.14 16.38 -13.25
CA PRO A 261 -8.28 15.71 -14.56
C PRO A 261 -9.69 15.75 -15.14
N SER A 262 -10.72 15.54 -14.31
CA SER A 262 -12.12 15.57 -14.77
C SER A 262 -12.55 16.91 -15.35
N MET A 263 -12.00 18.03 -14.84
CA MET A 263 -12.25 19.35 -15.41
C MET A 263 -11.44 19.57 -16.69
N VAL A 264 -10.23 19.01 -16.78
CA VAL A 264 -9.41 19.06 -18.00
C VAL A 264 -10.14 18.38 -19.17
N GLU A 265 -10.71 17.19 -18.92
CA GLU A 265 -11.47 16.43 -19.90
C GLU A 265 -12.74 17.19 -20.35
N ALA A 266 -13.51 17.71 -19.39
CA ALA A 266 -14.70 18.50 -19.69
C ALA A 266 -14.38 19.78 -20.48
N LEU A 267 -13.26 20.44 -20.16
CA LEU A 267 -12.78 21.62 -20.87
C LEU A 267 -12.39 21.28 -22.32
N LEU A 268 -11.70 20.15 -22.53
CA LEU A 268 -11.36 19.69 -23.88
C LEU A 268 -12.62 19.40 -24.69
N ALA A 269 -13.59 18.68 -24.11
CA ALA A 269 -14.86 18.38 -24.78
C ALA A 269 -15.59 19.68 -25.17
N ALA A 270 -15.67 20.66 -24.27
CA ALA A 270 -16.27 21.96 -24.54
C ALA A 270 -15.49 22.80 -25.57
N ALA A 271 -14.17 22.62 -25.65
CA ALA A 271 -13.35 23.29 -26.66
C ALA A 271 -13.51 22.66 -28.06
N GLN A 272 -13.75 21.33 -28.12
CA GLN A 272 -13.90 20.58 -29.36
C GLN A 272 -15.23 20.83 -30.07
N THR A 273 -16.30 21.18 -29.36
CA THR A 273 -17.58 21.61 -29.99
C THR A 273 -17.40 22.86 -30.86
N HIS A 274 -16.27 23.56 -30.71
CA HIS A 274 -15.94 24.83 -31.34
C HIS A 274 -14.52 24.84 -31.92
N ILE A 275 -14.15 23.75 -32.58
CA ILE A 275 -12.80 23.54 -33.13
C ILE A 275 -12.40 24.58 -34.20
N LEU A 276 -13.37 25.18 -34.90
CA LEU A 276 -13.13 26.18 -35.95
C LEU A 276 -12.80 27.58 -35.40
N GLU A 277 -12.99 27.82 -34.10
CA GLU A 277 -12.68 29.11 -33.48
C GLU A 277 -11.18 29.34 -33.35
N ASP A 278 -10.76 30.59 -33.44
CA ASP A 278 -9.40 30.93 -33.03
C ASP A 278 -9.25 30.85 -31.49
N THR A 279 -8.02 31.01 -31.00
CA THR A 279 -7.73 30.91 -29.56
C THR A 279 -8.46 31.98 -28.74
N VAL A 280 -8.65 33.18 -29.30
CA VAL A 280 -9.28 34.30 -28.60
C VAL A 280 -10.78 34.03 -28.45
N GLN A 281 -11.46 33.69 -29.55
CA GLN A 281 -12.88 33.37 -29.57
C GLN A 281 -13.20 32.20 -28.62
N ARG A 282 -12.38 31.15 -28.66
CA ARG A 282 -12.49 29.99 -27.76
C ARG A 282 -12.30 30.39 -26.30
N SER A 283 -11.29 31.20 -26.00
CA SER A 283 -11.04 31.69 -24.65
C SER A 283 -12.19 32.56 -24.14
N GLU A 284 -12.76 33.44 -24.96
CA GLU A 284 -13.92 34.24 -24.58
C GLU A 284 -15.15 33.37 -24.32
N ARG A 285 -15.32 32.30 -25.09
CA ARG A 285 -16.44 31.37 -24.90
C ARG A 285 -16.34 30.58 -23.60
N LEU A 286 -15.17 30.02 -23.31
CA LEU A 286 -14.96 29.12 -22.18
C LEU A 286 -14.71 29.87 -20.88
N PHE A 287 -14.02 31.01 -20.96
CA PHE A 287 -13.53 31.74 -19.79
C PHE A 287 -13.98 33.19 -19.75
N GLY A 288 -14.75 33.70 -20.72
CA GLY A 288 -15.24 35.09 -20.70
C GLY A 288 -14.13 36.14 -20.83
N ARG A 289 -12.96 35.78 -21.38
CA ARG A 289 -11.79 36.66 -21.56
C ARG A 289 -11.03 36.32 -22.83
N ALA A 290 -10.44 37.32 -23.48
CA ALA A 290 -9.71 37.15 -24.74
C ALA A 290 -8.44 36.30 -24.63
N ARG A 291 -7.68 36.45 -23.53
CA ARG A 291 -6.44 35.68 -23.30
C ARG A 291 -6.74 34.45 -22.46
N PRO A 292 -6.32 33.23 -22.87
CA PRO A 292 -6.49 32.03 -22.05
C PRO A 292 -5.92 32.20 -20.63
N PRO A 293 -6.56 31.62 -19.61
CA PRO A 293 -6.01 31.58 -18.26
C PRO A 293 -4.68 30.83 -18.25
N PHE A 294 -3.83 31.16 -17.29
CA PHE A 294 -2.70 30.33 -16.91
C PHE A 294 -3.23 29.08 -16.20
N MET A 295 -3.19 27.94 -16.89
CA MET A 295 -3.76 26.70 -16.37
C MET A 295 -2.67 25.75 -15.92
N ALA A 296 -2.83 25.22 -14.72
CA ALA A 296 -2.03 24.13 -14.17
C ALA A 296 -2.93 22.91 -13.91
N CYS A 297 -2.35 21.73 -13.88
CA CYS A 297 -3.03 20.52 -13.41
C CYS A 297 -2.07 19.64 -12.60
N GLY A 298 -2.66 18.77 -11.79
CA GLY A 298 -1.93 17.85 -10.93
C GLY A 298 -2.88 17.02 -10.09
N GLY A 299 -2.34 16.36 -9.07
CA GLY A 299 -3.12 15.48 -8.20
C GLY A 299 -3.33 14.09 -8.79
N ALA A 300 -3.48 13.93 -10.10
CA ALA A 300 -3.44 12.64 -10.79
C ALA A 300 -2.95 12.81 -12.25
N PRO A 301 -2.50 11.73 -12.93
CA PRO A 301 -2.01 11.82 -14.30
C PRO A 301 -3.10 12.25 -15.29
N VAL A 302 -2.77 13.16 -16.21
CA VAL A 302 -3.60 13.49 -17.38
C VAL A 302 -3.04 12.78 -18.61
N ALA A 303 -3.88 12.30 -19.51
CA ALA A 303 -3.41 11.63 -20.72
C ALA A 303 -2.64 12.61 -21.61
N SER A 304 -1.46 12.20 -22.10
CA SER A 304 -0.62 13.07 -22.93
C SER A 304 -1.32 13.55 -24.21
N GLN A 305 -2.23 12.73 -24.76
CA GLN A 305 -3.04 13.13 -25.91
C GLN A 305 -4.01 14.28 -25.57
N THR A 306 -4.67 14.24 -24.42
CA THR A 306 -5.55 15.33 -23.94
C THR A 306 -4.80 16.65 -23.85
N LEU A 307 -3.57 16.62 -23.32
CA LEU A 307 -2.71 17.80 -23.23
C LEU A 307 -2.30 18.33 -24.60
N ALA A 308 -1.91 17.45 -25.51
CA ALA A 308 -1.54 17.81 -26.87
C ALA A 308 -2.73 18.41 -27.64
N GLN A 309 -3.93 17.85 -27.47
CA GLN A 309 -5.17 18.35 -28.09
C GLN A 309 -5.55 19.73 -27.55
N LEU A 310 -5.48 19.95 -26.24
CA LEU A 310 -5.70 21.28 -25.66
C LEU A 310 -4.67 22.30 -26.14
N ALA A 311 -3.39 21.93 -26.18
CA ALA A 311 -2.33 22.78 -26.70
C ALA A 311 -2.56 23.17 -28.17
N ALA A 312 -3.00 22.23 -29.01
CA ALA A 312 -3.37 22.49 -30.41
C ALA A 312 -4.57 23.45 -30.55
N LEU A 313 -5.43 23.53 -29.54
CA LEU A 313 -6.55 24.49 -29.45
C LEU A 313 -6.14 25.83 -28.81
N GLY A 314 -4.84 26.07 -28.58
CA GLY A 314 -4.32 27.28 -27.94
C GLY A 314 -4.52 27.32 -26.42
N LEU A 315 -4.88 26.19 -25.81
CA LEU A 315 -5.15 26.05 -24.38
C LEU A 315 -4.02 25.25 -23.73
N THR A 316 -2.88 25.89 -23.46
CA THR A 316 -1.73 25.20 -22.85
C THR A 316 -1.96 24.91 -21.38
N LEU A 317 -1.81 23.63 -21.00
CA LEU A 317 -1.93 23.17 -19.62
C LEU A 317 -0.56 22.79 -19.06
N HIS A 318 -0.27 23.25 -17.85
CA HIS A 318 1.03 23.07 -17.20
C HIS A 318 0.94 21.98 -16.12
N GLU A 319 1.37 20.76 -16.47
CA GLU A 319 1.39 19.65 -15.52
C GLU A 319 2.40 19.86 -14.40
N GLY A 320 2.01 19.52 -13.17
CA GLY A 320 2.89 19.49 -12.01
C GLY A 320 2.69 18.24 -11.16
N TYR A 321 3.74 17.92 -10.40
CA TYR A 321 3.76 16.80 -9.46
C TYR A 321 3.96 17.30 -8.04
N GLY A 322 3.29 16.64 -7.10
CA GLY A 322 3.28 17.04 -5.71
C GLY A 322 2.62 16.02 -4.78
N LEU A 323 2.92 16.18 -3.50
CA LEU A 323 2.41 15.39 -2.38
C LEU A 323 2.37 16.26 -1.12
N SER A 324 1.47 15.95 -0.20
CA SER A 324 1.28 16.72 1.03
C SER A 324 2.54 16.73 1.90
N GLU A 325 3.33 15.66 1.86
CA GLU A 325 4.58 15.49 2.58
C GLU A 325 5.68 16.48 2.16
N ASN A 326 5.54 17.11 0.99
CA ASN A 326 6.36 18.24 0.54
C ASN A 326 5.54 19.55 0.48
N SER A 327 4.57 19.69 1.38
CA SER A 327 3.68 20.86 1.47
C SER A 327 2.92 21.23 0.18
N SER A 328 2.77 20.29 -0.76
CA SER A 328 2.11 20.39 -2.08
C SER A 328 3.06 20.13 -3.26
N VAL A 329 3.58 21.14 -3.97
CA VAL A 329 4.24 20.96 -5.28
C VAL A 329 5.73 20.65 -5.13
N VAL A 330 6.21 19.64 -5.86
CA VAL A 330 7.64 19.23 -5.95
C VAL A 330 8.23 19.72 -7.27
N ALA A 331 7.54 19.46 -8.37
CA ALA A 331 7.98 19.78 -9.73
C ALA A 331 6.82 20.35 -10.54
N TRP A 332 7.13 21.24 -11.49
CA TRP A 332 6.10 21.92 -12.26
C TRP A 332 6.60 22.36 -13.62
N ASN A 333 5.83 22.06 -14.66
CA ASN A 333 6.00 22.75 -15.94
C ASN A 333 5.56 24.20 -15.79
N ALA A 334 6.32 25.14 -16.35
CA ALA A 334 5.96 26.55 -16.35
C ALA A 334 6.46 27.19 -17.65
N PRO A 335 5.99 28.41 -18.00
CA PRO A 335 6.53 29.14 -19.13
C PRO A 335 8.06 29.28 -19.01
N GLY A 336 8.79 28.90 -20.06
CA GLY A 336 10.26 28.86 -20.06
C GLY A 336 10.88 27.57 -19.50
N HIS A 337 10.11 26.74 -18.79
CA HIS A 337 10.53 25.46 -18.20
C HIS A 337 9.46 24.39 -18.48
N PHE A 338 9.24 24.08 -19.76
CA PHE A 338 8.15 23.22 -20.22
C PHE A 338 8.67 22.10 -21.12
N LYS A 339 8.28 20.86 -20.81
CA LYS A 339 8.48 19.71 -21.69
C LYS A 339 7.26 18.81 -21.65
N ALA A 340 6.59 18.67 -22.79
CA ALA A 340 5.39 17.87 -22.91
C ALA A 340 5.65 16.39 -22.53
N GLY A 341 4.72 15.78 -21.78
CA GLY A 341 4.86 14.40 -21.28
C GLY A 341 5.72 14.27 -20.02
N THR A 342 6.08 15.37 -19.39
CA THR A 342 6.79 15.43 -18.10
C THR A 342 5.98 16.23 -17.11
N VAL A 343 6.28 16.13 -15.82
CA VAL A 343 5.70 16.99 -14.76
C VAL A 343 6.53 18.25 -14.52
N GLY A 344 7.46 18.57 -15.41
CA GLY A 344 8.38 19.69 -15.32
C GLY A 344 9.64 19.38 -14.51
N GLN A 345 10.30 20.46 -14.07
CA GLN A 345 11.51 20.41 -13.25
C GLN A 345 11.18 20.65 -11.77
N ALA A 346 11.99 20.11 -10.86
CA ALA A 346 11.87 20.34 -9.42
C ALA A 346 11.90 21.84 -9.08
N LEU A 347 11.11 22.30 -8.10
CA LEU A 347 11.07 23.70 -7.62
C LEU A 347 12.43 24.14 -7.04
N ASP A 348 12.72 25.45 -7.01
CA ASP A 348 14.06 25.97 -6.64
C ASP A 348 14.52 25.53 -5.24
N HIS A 349 13.58 25.37 -4.31
CA HIS A 349 13.81 24.92 -2.94
C HIS A 349 13.84 23.39 -2.79
N VAL A 350 13.64 22.66 -3.89
CA VAL A 350 13.48 21.20 -3.94
C VAL A 350 14.65 20.56 -4.68
N GLN A 351 15.25 19.56 -4.06
CA GLN A 351 16.22 18.67 -4.68
C GLN A 351 15.58 17.31 -4.93
N VAL A 352 15.90 16.71 -6.07
CA VAL A 352 15.40 15.39 -6.46
C VAL A 352 16.54 14.49 -6.88
N ARG A 353 16.38 13.18 -6.65
CA ARG A 353 17.20 12.12 -7.23
C ARG A 353 16.41 10.83 -7.34
N LEU A 354 16.93 9.85 -8.08
CA LEU A 354 16.35 8.51 -8.12
C LEU A 354 17.08 7.58 -7.15
N SER A 355 16.34 6.71 -6.46
CA SER A 355 16.92 5.55 -5.77
C SER A 355 17.39 4.51 -6.79
N PRO A 356 18.20 3.50 -6.39
CA PRO A 356 18.57 2.39 -7.29
C PRO A 356 17.38 1.62 -7.86
N ALA A 357 16.21 1.67 -7.21
CA ALA A 357 14.97 1.05 -7.68
C ALA A 357 14.13 1.97 -8.58
N GLY A 358 14.61 3.17 -8.91
CA GLY A 358 13.88 4.15 -9.73
C GLY A 358 12.83 4.97 -8.97
N GLU A 359 12.82 4.92 -7.64
CA GLU A 359 11.94 5.75 -6.80
C GLU A 359 12.42 7.21 -6.79
N LEU A 360 11.50 8.16 -6.95
CA LEU A 360 11.78 9.59 -6.79
C LEU A 360 11.99 9.92 -5.31
N LEU A 361 13.19 10.41 -4.98
CA LEU A 361 13.54 10.89 -3.65
C LEU A 361 13.54 12.42 -3.65
N VAL A 362 12.95 13.01 -2.62
CA VAL A 362 12.78 14.46 -2.50
C VAL A 362 13.46 14.98 -1.23
N ARG A 363 14.30 16.00 -1.35
CA ARG A 363 14.84 16.73 -0.21
C ARG A 363 14.54 18.21 -0.39
N SER A 364 13.90 18.84 0.58
CA SER A 364 13.33 20.17 0.40
C SER A 364 13.21 20.92 1.71
N SER A 365 13.28 22.26 1.67
CA SER A 365 12.91 23.10 2.81
C SER A 365 11.41 23.08 3.11
N SER A 366 10.58 22.56 2.19
CA SER A 366 9.13 22.41 2.33
C SER A 366 8.65 21.02 2.76
N LEU A 367 9.56 20.14 3.20
CA LEU A 367 9.16 18.86 3.80
C LEU A 367 8.25 19.07 5.01
N PHE A 368 7.26 18.22 5.19
CA PHE A 368 6.42 18.16 6.38
C PHE A 368 7.20 17.93 7.69
N ALA A 369 6.53 18.14 8.83
CA ALA A 369 7.04 17.83 10.17
C ALA A 369 6.74 16.37 10.59
N GLY A 370 6.41 15.47 9.66
CA GLY A 370 5.95 14.11 9.95
C GLY A 370 4.42 13.98 10.03
N TYR A 371 3.95 12.77 10.35
CA TYR A 371 2.52 12.45 10.49
C TYR A 371 2.06 12.52 11.96
N ASP A 372 0.74 12.61 12.16
CA ASP A 372 0.08 12.57 13.48
C ASP A 372 0.01 11.16 14.12
N GLY A 373 0.31 10.12 13.36
CA GLY A 373 0.34 8.73 13.83
C GLY A 373 1.29 7.88 12.99
N GLY A 374 1.48 6.63 13.41
CA GLY A 374 2.04 5.59 12.56
C GLY A 374 1.03 5.21 11.47
N ASP A 375 1.51 5.05 10.24
CA ASP A 375 0.87 4.17 9.26
C ASP A 375 1.97 3.60 8.34
N PRO A 376 1.96 2.31 7.96
CA PRO A 376 3.01 1.68 7.13
C PRO A 376 3.12 2.25 5.72
N SER A 377 2.05 2.86 5.20
CA SER A 377 2.07 3.54 3.89
C SER A 377 2.56 4.99 3.97
N SER A 378 3.15 5.39 5.09
CA SER A 378 3.68 6.74 5.32
C SER A 378 5.02 6.88 4.59
N CYS A 379 5.25 8.04 3.99
CA CYS A 379 6.53 8.33 3.35
C CYS A 379 7.62 8.43 4.42
N GLY A 380 8.68 7.63 4.29
CA GLY A 380 9.85 7.69 5.17
C GLY A 380 10.77 8.84 4.77
N VAL A 381 11.44 9.46 5.74
CA VAL A 381 12.58 10.35 5.51
C VAL A 381 13.83 9.65 6.02
N ASP A 382 14.85 9.50 5.16
CA ASP A 382 16.12 8.85 5.53
C ASP A 382 16.99 9.75 6.43
N ALA A 383 18.10 9.20 6.92
CA ALA A 383 19.02 9.91 7.81
C ALA A 383 19.70 11.11 7.11
N GLU A 384 19.75 11.10 5.77
CA GLU A 384 20.30 12.14 4.92
C GLU A 384 19.26 13.23 4.55
N GLY A 385 18.02 13.08 5.02
CA GLY A 385 16.93 14.03 4.83
C GLY A 385 16.16 13.88 3.52
N TRP A 386 16.26 12.73 2.84
CA TRP A 386 15.46 12.44 1.64
C TRP A 386 14.15 11.74 2.00
N LEU A 387 13.06 12.36 1.57
CA LEU A 387 11.73 11.78 1.55
C LEU A 387 11.62 10.74 0.42
N HIS A 388 11.27 9.53 0.81
CA HIS A 388 10.87 8.43 -0.07
C HIS A 388 9.42 8.62 -0.51
N THR A 389 9.20 9.08 -1.74
CA THR A 389 7.85 9.44 -2.22
C THR A 389 6.95 8.24 -2.50
N GLY A 390 7.53 7.05 -2.68
CA GLY A 390 6.85 5.86 -3.18
C GLY A 390 6.40 5.95 -4.64
N ASP A 391 6.85 6.97 -5.39
CA ASP A 391 6.56 7.16 -6.82
C ASP A 391 7.79 6.78 -7.67
N LEU A 392 7.58 5.97 -8.69
CA LEU A 392 8.59 5.67 -9.71
C LEU A 392 8.69 6.83 -10.69
N ALA A 393 9.91 7.21 -11.05
CA ALA A 393 10.14 8.29 -11.99
C ALA A 393 11.41 8.09 -12.84
N GLU A 394 11.48 8.87 -13.91
CA GLU A 394 12.68 9.13 -14.68
C GLU A 394 13.02 10.62 -14.56
N ILE A 395 14.32 10.94 -14.56
CA ILE A 395 14.83 12.31 -14.63
C ILE A 395 15.77 12.36 -15.84
N ASP A 396 15.48 13.24 -16.79
CA ASP A 396 16.33 13.38 -17.98
C ASP A 396 17.56 14.29 -17.74
N ALA A 397 18.42 14.40 -18.75
CA ALA A 397 19.65 15.19 -18.66
C ALA A 397 19.40 16.71 -18.47
N GLU A 398 18.21 17.19 -18.80
CA GLU A 398 17.78 18.57 -18.58
C GLU A 398 17.06 18.75 -17.24
N GLY A 399 16.88 17.68 -16.45
CA GLY A 399 16.23 17.70 -15.15
C GLY A 399 14.70 17.65 -15.19
N PHE A 400 14.08 17.37 -16.34
CA PHE A 400 12.64 17.14 -16.41
C PHE A 400 12.30 15.76 -15.87
N ILE A 401 11.20 15.70 -15.12
CA ILE A 401 10.78 14.51 -14.39
C ILE A 401 9.57 13.89 -15.07
N THR A 402 9.58 12.58 -15.29
CA THR A 402 8.40 11.82 -15.74
C THR A 402 8.02 10.82 -14.67
N VAL A 403 6.81 10.96 -14.11
CA VAL A 403 6.27 10.01 -13.12
C VAL A 403 5.70 8.79 -13.85
N LYS A 404 6.15 7.59 -13.48
CA LYS A 404 5.81 6.32 -14.15
C LYS A 404 4.72 5.52 -13.43
N GLY A 405 4.51 5.80 -12.15
CA GLY A 405 3.51 5.12 -11.33
C GLY A 405 3.94 5.03 -9.88
N ARG A 406 3.17 4.27 -9.09
CA ARG A 406 3.48 4.06 -7.67
C ARG A 406 4.26 2.78 -7.50
N LEU A 407 5.37 2.82 -6.75
CA LEU A 407 6.20 1.64 -6.46
C LEU A 407 5.36 0.49 -5.88
N LYS A 408 4.39 0.81 -5.01
CA LYS A 408 3.46 -0.16 -4.39
C LYS A 408 2.36 -0.68 -5.32
N ASN A 409 2.09 0.00 -6.43
CA ASN A 409 1.04 -0.41 -7.38
C ASN A 409 1.61 -1.22 -8.55
N VAL A 410 2.94 -1.25 -8.71
CA VAL A 410 3.58 -2.16 -9.65
C VAL A 410 3.14 -3.56 -9.29
N PHE A 411 2.49 -4.22 -10.22
CA PHE A 411 2.07 -5.59 -10.05
C PHE A 411 2.93 -6.52 -10.86
N ILE A 412 3.04 -7.76 -10.38
CA ILE A 412 3.74 -8.82 -11.10
C ILE A 412 2.70 -9.76 -11.69
N THR A 413 2.69 -9.90 -13.01
CA THR A 413 1.81 -10.87 -13.68
C THR A 413 2.17 -12.30 -13.28
N ALA A 414 1.28 -13.27 -13.49
CA ALA A 414 1.56 -14.70 -13.20
C ALA A 414 2.81 -15.24 -13.92
N HIS A 415 3.27 -14.57 -14.98
CA HIS A 415 4.48 -14.88 -15.72
C HIS A 415 5.74 -14.20 -15.16
N GLY A 416 5.66 -13.56 -14.00
CA GLY A 416 6.81 -12.93 -13.32
C GLY A 416 7.25 -11.61 -13.94
N ARG A 417 6.35 -10.90 -14.64
CA ARG A 417 6.67 -9.61 -15.26
C ARG A 417 6.08 -8.46 -14.47
N ASN A 418 6.93 -7.50 -14.14
CA ASN A 418 6.54 -6.25 -13.49
C ASN A 418 5.84 -5.34 -14.51
N VAL A 419 4.66 -4.86 -14.16
CA VAL A 419 3.92 -3.88 -14.95
C VAL A 419 3.63 -2.69 -14.05
N ALA A 420 3.97 -1.49 -14.51
CA ALA A 420 3.55 -0.25 -13.86
C ALA A 420 2.16 0.14 -14.41
N PRO A 421 1.06 -0.14 -13.68
CA PRO A 421 -0.28 0.06 -14.22
C PRO A 421 -0.52 1.50 -14.66
N GLU A 422 -0.08 2.49 -13.89
CA GLU A 422 -0.37 3.90 -14.19
C GLU A 422 0.15 4.34 -15.55
N TRP A 423 1.32 3.85 -15.96
CA TRP A 423 1.88 4.15 -17.27
C TRP A 423 0.99 3.57 -18.37
N VAL A 424 0.63 2.29 -18.28
CA VAL A 424 -0.21 1.63 -19.29
C VAL A 424 -1.62 2.22 -19.32
N GLU A 425 -2.21 2.52 -18.16
CA GLU A 425 -3.49 3.23 -18.02
C GLU A 425 -3.46 4.58 -18.74
N SER A 426 -2.36 5.34 -18.60
CA SER A 426 -2.20 6.62 -19.28
C SER A 426 -2.16 6.49 -20.80
N ARG A 427 -1.59 5.37 -21.31
CA ARG A 427 -1.56 5.05 -22.74
C ARG A 427 -2.96 4.72 -23.25
N TYR A 428 -3.72 3.90 -22.53
CA TYR A 428 -5.10 3.61 -22.94
C TYR A 428 -6.02 4.84 -22.91
N ARG A 429 -5.83 5.76 -21.95
CA ARG A 429 -6.58 7.02 -21.89
C ARG A 429 -6.30 7.98 -23.05
N THR A 430 -5.39 7.66 -23.97
CA THR A 430 -5.26 8.43 -25.21
C THR A 430 -6.39 8.13 -26.21
N LEU A 431 -7.07 6.99 -26.09
CA LEU A 431 -8.20 6.66 -26.96
C LEU A 431 -9.43 7.53 -26.67
N ALA A 432 -10.02 8.09 -27.72
CA ALA A 432 -11.21 8.93 -27.61
C ALA A 432 -12.44 8.23 -26.99
N CYS A 433 -12.46 6.89 -26.99
CA CYS A 433 -13.53 6.10 -26.39
C CYS A 433 -13.30 5.78 -24.90
N VAL A 434 -12.15 6.15 -24.31
CA VAL A 434 -11.77 5.80 -22.93
C VAL A 434 -11.69 7.05 -22.06
N GLU A 435 -12.57 7.17 -21.07
CA GLU A 435 -12.57 8.24 -20.06
C GLU A 435 -11.64 7.89 -18.88
N GLN A 436 -11.79 6.69 -18.34
CA GLN A 436 -10.89 6.17 -17.29
C GLN A 436 -10.42 4.77 -17.67
N ALA A 437 -9.16 4.47 -17.35
CA ALA A 437 -8.58 3.13 -17.47
C ALA A 437 -7.88 2.79 -16.15
N VAL A 438 -8.17 1.59 -15.64
CA VAL A 438 -7.58 1.07 -14.40
C VAL A 438 -7.18 -0.38 -14.63
N LEU A 439 -5.89 -0.69 -14.48
CA LEU A 439 -5.35 -2.02 -14.73
C LEU A 439 -5.09 -2.81 -13.44
N PHE A 440 -5.24 -4.12 -13.58
CA PHE A 440 -4.99 -5.11 -12.55
C PHE A 440 -4.29 -6.31 -13.19
N GLY A 441 -3.22 -6.79 -12.59
CA GLY A 441 -2.55 -8.00 -13.09
C GLY A 441 -1.77 -8.76 -12.04
N GLU A 442 -1.84 -8.38 -10.76
CA GLU A 442 -1.11 -9.05 -9.68
C GLU A 442 -1.51 -10.52 -9.59
N GLY A 443 -0.55 -11.41 -9.88
CA GLY A 443 -0.77 -12.84 -9.91
C GLY A 443 -1.77 -13.33 -10.97
N LEU A 444 -2.24 -12.46 -11.88
CA LEU A 444 -3.18 -12.83 -12.92
C LEU A 444 -2.46 -13.35 -14.17
N PRO A 445 -3.02 -14.36 -14.86
CA PRO A 445 -2.44 -14.90 -16.10
C PRO A 445 -2.46 -13.88 -17.25
N ALA A 446 -3.33 -12.88 -17.16
CA ALA A 446 -3.55 -11.87 -18.15
C ALA A 446 -3.91 -10.55 -17.46
N VAL A 447 -3.42 -9.43 -17.96
CA VAL A 447 -3.76 -8.10 -17.40
C VAL A 447 -5.24 -7.83 -17.67
N CYS A 448 -5.98 -7.56 -16.60
CA CYS A 448 -7.37 -7.12 -16.64
C CYS A 448 -7.42 -5.60 -16.64
N GLY A 449 -8.23 -5.00 -17.51
CA GLY A 449 -8.47 -3.56 -17.51
C GLY A 449 -9.94 -3.25 -17.29
N PHE A 450 -10.19 -2.36 -16.34
CA PHE A 450 -11.48 -1.69 -16.14
C PHE A 450 -11.47 -0.37 -16.91
N PHE A 451 -12.42 -0.19 -17.81
CA PHE A 451 -12.53 0.96 -18.70
C PHE A 451 -13.88 1.64 -18.55
N VAL A 452 -13.85 2.94 -18.26
CA VAL A 452 -15.02 3.80 -18.34
C VAL A 452 -15.10 4.35 -19.75
N VAL A 453 -16.17 4.01 -20.47
CA VAL A 453 -16.37 4.34 -21.88
C VAL A 453 -17.04 5.69 -22.03
N ALA A 454 -16.43 6.56 -22.84
CA ALA A 454 -16.88 7.92 -23.06
C ALA A 454 -18.29 7.97 -23.71
N PRO A 455 -19.12 8.98 -23.39
CA PRO A 455 -20.42 9.17 -24.03
C PRO A 455 -20.31 9.26 -25.56
N GLY A 456 -21.24 8.65 -26.28
CA GLY A 456 -21.27 8.63 -27.75
C GLY A 456 -20.58 7.42 -28.39
N TRP A 457 -19.96 6.54 -27.59
CA TRP A 457 -19.45 5.25 -28.02
C TRP A 457 -20.32 4.11 -27.49
N THR A 458 -20.52 3.07 -28.30
CA THR A 458 -21.05 1.79 -27.78
C THR A 458 -19.92 1.01 -27.12
N LEU A 459 -20.25 0.14 -26.15
CA LEU A 459 -19.25 -0.66 -25.46
C LEU A 459 -18.50 -1.56 -26.44
N GLU A 460 -19.19 -2.09 -27.46
CA GLU A 460 -18.59 -2.95 -28.49
C GLU A 460 -17.57 -2.18 -29.35
N ALA A 461 -17.92 -0.96 -29.79
CA ALA A 461 -17.03 -0.12 -30.58
C ALA A 461 -15.79 0.30 -29.77
N ALA A 462 -15.98 0.63 -28.49
CA ALA A 462 -14.89 0.94 -27.58
C ALA A 462 -13.98 -0.27 -27.32
N GLN A 463 -14.55 -1.46 -27.15
CA GLN A 463 -13.78 -2.70 -26.94
C GLN A 463 -12.83 -2.97 -28.10
N VAL A 464 -13.33 -2.90 -29.34
CA VAL A 464 -12.51 -3.10 -30.55
C VAL A 464 -11.37 -2.08 -30.63
N ALA A 465 -11.65 -0.81 -30.30
CA ALA A 465 -10.64 0.24 -30.32
C ALA A 465 -9.54 0.03 -29.25
N ILE A 466 -9.92 -0.39 -28.03
CA ILE A 466 -9.01 -0.68 -26.92
C ILE A 466 -8.11 -1.89 -27.25
N GLU A 467 -8.70 -2.98 -27.75
CA GLU A 467 -7.95 -4.18 -28.11
C GLU A 467 -6.93 -3.92 -29.22
N ARG A 468 -7.35 -3.21 -30.28
CA ARG A 468 -6.46 -2.82 -31.39
C ARG A 468 -5.30 -1.95 -30.90
N PHE A 469 -5.59 -0.92 -30.12
CA PHE A 469 -4.54 -0.05 -29.58
C PHE A 469 -3.54 -0.81 -28.70
N GLY A 470 -4.04 -1.71 -27.85
CA GLY A 470 -3.19 -2.56 -27.02
C GLY A 470 -2.28 -3.49 -27.85
N GLN A 471 -2.74 -3.96 -29.01
CA GLN A 471 -1.93 -4.78 -29.93
C GLN A 471 -0.86 -3.96 -30.66
N GLU A 472 -1.17 -2.73 -31.03
CA GLU A 472 -0.27 -1.89 -31.85
C GLU A 472 0.78 -1.13 -31.03
N HIS A 473 0.48 -0.80 -29.77
CA HIS A 473 1.25 0.19 -29.01
C HIS A 473 1.77 -0.26 -27.65
N LEU A 474 1.39 -1.45 -27.18
CA LEU A 474 1.78 -2.00 -25.88
C LEU A 474 2.36 -3.39 -26.05
N SER A 475 3.28 -3.78 -25.18
CA SER A 475 3.79 -5.15 -25.19
C SER A 475 2.69 -6.14 -24.79
N GLU A 476 2.83 -7.40 -25.21
CA GLU A 476 1.88 -8.46 -24.88
C GLU A 476 1.69 -8.65 -23.36
N VAL A 477 2.74 -8.34 -22.61
CA VAL A 477 2.82 -8.45 -21.15
C VAL A 477 2.08 -7.32 -20.44
N GLU A 478 2.07 -6.12 -21.01
CA GLU A 478 1.51 -4.91 -20.39
C GLU A 478 0.06 -4.66 -20.81
N ARG A 479 -0.31 -5.04 -22.04
CA ARG A 479 -1.63 -4.76 -22.61
C ARG A 479 -2.74 -5.48 -21.84
N ALA A 480 -3.86 -4.81 -21.63
CA ALA A 480 -5.07 -5.40 -21.09
C ALA A 480 -5.63 -6.43 -22.08
N GLN A 481 -5.78 -7.67 -21.61
CA GLN A 481 -6.27 -8.82 -22.38
C GLN A 481 -7.69 -9.22 -21.96
N ARG A 482 -8.10 -8.85 -20.75
CA ARG A 482 -9.48 -8.98 -20.26
C ARG A 482 -10.03 -7.61 -19.98
N LEU A 483 -11.12 -7.23 -20.64
CA LEU A 483 -11.66 -5.88 -20.57
C LEU A 483 -13.02 -5.91 -19.87
N VAL A 484 -13.19 -5.03 -18.88
CA VAL A 484 -14.48 -4.72 -18.26
C VAL A 484 -14.83 -3.30 -18.65
N LEU A 485 -15.83 -3.13 -19.49
CA LEU A 485 -16.25 -1.84 -19.99
C LEU A 485 -17.54 -1.42 -19.31
N VAL A 486 -17.57 -0.21 -18.77
CA VAL A 486 -18.78 0.39 -18.19
C VAL A 486 -19.03 1.76 -18.84
N PRO A 487 -20.29 2.16 -19.08
CA PRO A 487 -20.56 3.51 -19.56
C PRO A 487 -20.21 4.55 -18.50
N ALA A 488 -19.74 5.72 -18.92
CA ALA A 488 -19.53 6.86 -18.04
C ALA A 488 -20.81 7.23 -17.27
N GLY A 489 -20.68 7.50 -15.97
CA GLY A 489 -21.82 7.86 -15.15
C GLY A 489 -21.47 8.34 -13.74
N PRO A 490 -22.35 9.15 -13.08
CA PRO A 490 -22.08 9.73 -11.77
C PRO A 490 -21.89 8.71 -10.64
N GLN A 491 -22.45 7.51 -10.79
CA GLN A 491 -22.27 6.44 -9.81
C GLN A 491 -20.84 5.89 -9.85
N VAL A 492 -20.39 5.48 -11.05
CA VAL A 492 -19.02 4.97 -11.28
C VAL A 492 -17.97 5.98 -10.82
N GLN A 493 -18.18 7.27 -11.08
CA GLN A 493 -17.25 8.31 -10.65
C GLN A 493 -17.13 8.41 -9.12
N ARG A 494 -18.25 8.32 -8.39
CA ARG A 494 -18.28 8.43 -6.91
C ARG A 494 -17.71 7.19 -6.21
N GLU A 495 -17.98 6.02 -6.76
CA GLU A 495 -17.61 4.73 -6.15
C GLU A 495 -16.18 4.34 -6.55
N GLY A 496 -15.79 4.57 -7.81
CA GLY A 496 -14.50 4.16 -8.34
C GLY A 496 -13.37 5.15 -8.11
N PHE A 497 -13.63 6.45 -7.93
CA PHE A 497 -12.60 7.49 -7.98
C PHE A 497 -12.68 8.47 -6.82
N THR A 498 -11.53 9.07 -6.49
CA THR A 498 -11.44 10.17 -5.53
C THR A 498 -11.84 11.49 -6.19
N VAL A 499 -12.03 12.53 -5.39
CA VAL A 499 -12.31 13.91 -5.86
C VAL A 499 -11.30 14.40 -6.90
N THR A 500 -10.04 14.03 -6.74
CA THR A 500 -8.94 14.41 -7.64
C THR A 500 -8.80 13.47 -8.85
N GLY A 501 -9.73 12.53 -9.02
CA GLY A 501 -9.72 11.56 -10.11
C GLY A 501 -8.80 10.35 -9.89
N ARG A 502 -8.14 10.20 -8.73
CA ARG A 502 -7.34 8.99 -8.46
C ARG A 502 -8.24 7.76 -8.30
N PRO A 503 -7.90 6.61 -8.92
CA PRO A 503 -8.69 5.40 -8.81
C PRO A 503 -8.61 4.79 -7.40
N ARG A 504 -9.76 4.37 -6.87
CA ARG A 504 -9.89 3.56 -5.66
C ARG A 504 -9.80 2.09 -6.05
N ARG A 505 -8.57 1.62 -6.33
CA ARG A 505 -8.30 0.31 -6.95
C ARG A 505 -8.99 -0.85 -6.24
N ASP A 506 -8.98 -0.87 -4.90
CA ASP A 506 -9.63 -1.93 -4.12
C ASP A 506 -11.15 -1.95 -4.31
N GLN A 507 -11.79 -0.78 -4.37
CA GLN A 507 -13.24 -0.66 -4.60
C GLN A 507 -13.61 -1.06 -6.02
N ILE A 508 -12.86 -0.56 -7.03
CA ILE A 508 -13.05 -0.95 -8.43
C ILE A 508 -12.90 -2.46 -8.60
N TRP A 509 -11.87 -3.05 -7.98
CA TRP A 509 -11.66 -4.49 -7.99
C TRP A 509 -12.86 -5.23 -7.41
N ALA A 510 -13.22 -4.94 -6.16
CA ALA A 510 -14.29 -5.63 -5.44
C ALA A 510 -15.63 -5.55 -6.17
N GLN A 511 -15.93 -4.42 -6.79
CA GLN A 511 -17.24 -4.15 -7.37
C GLN A 511 -17.38 -4.60 -8.83
N TYR A 512 -16.36 -4.40 -9.65
CA TYR A 512 -16.48 -4.61 -11.11
C TYR A 512 -15.71 -5.82 -11.62
N LEU A 513 -14.58 -6.17 -10.99
CA LEU A 513 -13.70 -7.24 -11.49
C LEU A 513 -13.82 -8.53 -10.70
N ALA A 514 -13.94 -8.47 -9.37
CA ALA A 514 -14.10 -9.64 -8.52
C ALA A 514 -15.32 -10.51 -8.89
N PRO A 515 -16.48 -9.94 -9.30
CA PRO A 515 -17.62 -10.74 -9.75
C PRO A 515 -17.37 -11.48 -11.07
N LEU A 516 -16.53 -10.92 -11.95
CA LEU A 516 -16.22 -11.47 -13.28
C LEU A 516 -15.00 -12.42 -13.26
N ALA A 517 -14.11 -12.26 -12.29
CA ALA A 517 -12.88 -13.02 -12.16
C ALA A 517 -13.06 -14.43 -11.57
N GLY A 518 -14.26 -14.81 -11.12
CA GLY A 518 -14.43 -16.04 -10.34
C GLY A 518 -13.53 -16.01 -9.10
N ALA A 519 -13.60 -14.90 -8.36
CA ALA A 519 -12.98 -14.61 -7.06
C ALA A 519 -11.67 -15.36 -6.71
N THR A 520 -10.52 -14.71 -6.93
CA THR A 520 -9.40 -14.63 -5.96
C THR A 520 -8.39 -13.59 -6.47
N GLY A 521 -8.20 -12.49 -5.73
CA GLY A 521 -7.20 -11.48 -6.06
C GLY A 521 -7.48 -10.07 -5.54
N ALA A 522 -7.87 -9.90 -4.27
CA ALA A 522 -7.94 -8.55 -3.69
C ALA A 522 -6.52 -8.01 -3.38
N PRO A 523 -6.22 -6.72 -3.60
CA PRO A 523 -4.97 -6.10 -3.16
C PRO A 523 -4.94 -5.96 -1.64
N LYS A 524 -3.77 -6.16 -1.02
CA LYS A 524 -3.59 -6.04 0.44
C LYS A 524 -3.45 -4.58 0.89
N GLY A 525 -4.35 -4.16 1.79
CA GLY A 525 -4.17 -3.00 2.66
C GLY A 525 -3.08 -3.24 3.72
N THR A 526 -2.43 -2.16 4.16
CA THR A 526 -1.20 -2.12 4.95
C THR A 526 -1.36 -2.55 6.41
N ALA A 527 -0.35 -3.24 6.95
CA ALA A 527 -0.24 -3.63 8.35
C ALA A 527 0.93 -2.91 9.05
N GLU A 528 0.60 -2.11 10.05
CA GLU A 528 1.41 -1.79 11.24
C GLU A 528 1.00 -2.87 12.26
N ASP A 529 1.81 -3.37 13.19
CA ASP A 529 2.70 -2.72 14.13
C ASP A 529 3.43 -3.86 14.88
N ARG A 530 4.71 -3.67 15.26
CA ARG A 530 5.35 -4.21 16.49
C ARG A 530 6.87 -4.05 16.46
N ALA A 531 7.33 -3.12 17.29
CA ALA A 531 8.72 -2.91 17.66
C ALA A 531 9.34 -4.11 18.39
N ALA A 532 10.62 -4.34 18.12
CA ALA A 532 11.50 -5.29 18.79
C ALA A 532 12.08 -4.71 20.10
N PRO A 533 12.31 -5.51 21.14
CA PRO A 533 13.34 -5.26 22.13
C PRO A 533 14.60 -6.06 21.77
N ALA A 534 15.73 -5.38 21.69
CA ALA A 534 17.05 -6.01 21.59
C ALA A 534 17.42 -6.69 22.92
N MET A 535 17.89 -7.94 22.91
CA MET A 535 18.61 -8.53 24.04
C MET A 535 19.61 -9.61 23.60
N ARG A 536 20.75 -9.59 24.30
CA ARG A 536 22.06 -10.23 24.05
C ARG A 536 22.04 -11.76 24.12
N GLY A 537 23.03 -12.38 23.48
CA GLY A 537 23.19 -13.83 23.38
C GLY A 537 23.58 -14.55 24.69
N ALA A 538 23.11 -15.81 24.80
CA ALA A 538 23.62 -16.90 25.63
C ALA A 538 22.93 -18.24 25.21
N PRO A 539 23.44 -19.43 25.58
CA PRO A 539 23.25 -20.70 24.88
C PRO A 539 21.85 -21.31 24.99
N GLN A 540 21.50 -22.19 24.03
CA GLN A 540 20.24 -22.96 23.97
C GLN A 540 19.89 -23.55 25.34
N PRO A 541 18.73 -23.18 25.94
CA PRO A 541 18.28 -23.85 27.15
C PRO A 541 17.68 -25.21 26.76
N ALA A 542 18.17 -26.26 27.40
CA ALA A 542 17.46 -27.54 27.44
C ALA A 542 16.06 -27.28 28.00
N LEU A 543 15.01 -27.55 27.20
CA LEU A 543 13.64 -27.53 27.68
C LEU A 543 13.49 -28.61 28.76
N GLN A 544 13.32 -28.15 29.99
CA GLN A 544 13.20 -28.99 31.18
C GLN A 544 11.98 -29.93 31.10
N SER A 545 12.17 -31.11 31.69
CA SER A 545 11.27 -32.25 31.79
C SER A 545 9.77 -31.95 31.81
N ALA A 546 9.06 -32.69 30.96
CA ALA A 546 7.62 -32.70 30.78
C ALA A 546 6.80 -32.71 32.09
N ALA A 547 6.02 -31.66 32.31
CA ALA A 547 4.78 -31.77 33.07
C ALA A 547 3.75 -32.59 32.25
N PRO A 548 2.88 -33.40 32.88
CA PRO A 548 1.93 -34.23 32.17
C PRO A 548 0.94 -33.35 31.41
N TRP A 549 1.02 -33.40 30.09
CA TRP A 549 0.11 -32.77 29.16
C TRP A 549 -1.30 -33.34 29.33
N ALA A 550 -2.29 -32.45 29.46
CA ALA A 550 -3.70 -32.82 29.63
C ALA A 550 -4.22 -33.66 28.45
N THR A 551 -5.03 -34.69 28.73
CA THR A 551 -5.35 -35.80 27.81
C THR A 551 -6.63 -35.64 26.99
N ASP A 552 -7.50 -34.68 27.30
CA ASP A 552 -8.85 -34.66 26.74
C ASP A 552 -8.95 -33.83 25.46
N LEU A 553 -8.96 -34.52 24.32
CA LEU A 553 -9.44 -34.00 23.03
C LEU A 553 -10.83 -34.59 22.77
N PRO A 554 -11.81 -33.79 22.31
CA PRO A 554 -13.13 -34.28 21.91
C PRO A 554 -13.05 -34.94 20.52
N ALA A 555 -12.17 -35.93 20.33
CA ALA A 555 -11.91 -36.57 19.04
C ALA A 555 -11.69 -38.08 19.20
N GLN A 556 -12.13 -38.88 18.23
CA GLN A 556 -11.75 -40.29 18.16
C GLN A 556 -10.31 -40.37 17.66
N VAL A 557 -9.41 -40.93 18.48
CA VAL A 557 -7.99 -41.09 18.15
C VAL A 557 -7.75 -42.54 17.76
N SER A 558 -7.22 -42.76 16.57
CA SER A 558 -6.82 -44.09 16.09
C SER A 558 -5.45 -44.06 15.38
N PRO A 559 -4.72 -45.18 15.34
CA PRO A 559 -3.54 -45.29 14.50
C PRO A 559 -3.92 -45.13 13.01
N LEU A 560 -3.10 -44.41 12.25
CA LEU A 560 -3.36 -44.19 10.82
C LEU A 560 -3.39 -45.51 10.01
N SER A 561 -2.69 -46.56 10.49
CA SER A 561 -2.68 -47.91 9.92
C SER A 561 -4.04 -48.61 9.88
N ALA A 562 -5.06 -48.11 10.58
CA ALA A 562 -6.39 -48.73 10.59
C ALA A 562 -7.18 -48.50 9.28
N GLN A 563 -6.76 -47.59 8.40
CA GLN A 563 -7.43 -47.28 7.13
C GLN A 563 -6.69 -47.75 5.87
N ALA A 564 -5.39 -48.08 5.96
CA ALA A 564 -4.59 -48.58 4.85
C ALA A 564 -3.71 -49.71 5.40
N GLY A 565 -3.75 -50.90 4.79
CA GLY A 565 -3.16 -52.15 5.30
C GLY A 565 -1.63 -52.15 5.52
N HIS A 566 -1.14 -51.34 6.44
CA HIS A 566 0.25 -51.20 6.84
C HIS A 566 0.34 -51.49 8.33
N ALA A 567 0.71 -52.72 8.67
CA ALA A 567 0.93 -53.10 10.06
C ALA A 567 2.10 -52.27 10.64
N GLY A 568 1.81 -51.36 11.57
CA GLY A 568 2.85 -50.66 12.37
C GLY A 568 3.00 -49.15 12.18
N SER A 569 2.02 -48.44 11.62
CA SER A 569 2.02 -46.96 11.59
C SER A 569 2.09 -46.37 13.01
N ARG A 570 2.93 -45.33 13.20
CA ARG A 570 3.00 -44.54 14.44
C ARG A 570 2.26 -43.21 14.37
N GLY A 571 1.80 -42.81 13.18
CA GLY A 571 1.00 -41.61 12.99
C GLY A 571 -0.39 -41.75 13.61
N LEU A 572 -0.95 -40.64 14.09
CA LEU A 572 -2.29 -40.61 14.66
C LEU A 572 -3.27 -39.94 13.70
N LEU A 573 -4.44 -40.56 13.56
CA LEU A 573 -5.61 -39.99 12.94
C LEU A 573 -6.55 -39.47 14.04
N LEU A 574 -6.87 -38.18 13.99
CA LEU A 574 -7.88 -37.52 14.82
C LEU A 574 -9.11 -37.27 13.96
N LEU A 575 -10.16 -38.05 14.21
CA LEU A 575 -11.44 -37.91 13.53
C LEU A 575 -12.37 -36.97 14.31
N ALA A 576 -12.85 -35.94 13.62
CA ALA A 576 -13.80 -34.98 14.16
C ALA A 576 -15.18 -35.63 14.44
N PRO A 577 -15.78 -35.39 15.61
CA PRO A 577 -17.21 -35.61 15.81
C PRO A 577 -18.03 -34.69 14.88
N PRO A 578 -19.25 -35.08 14.47
CA PRO A 578 -20.10 -34.26 13.60
C PRO A 578 -20.26 -32.83 14.11
N GLY A 579 -20.01 -31.84 13.24
CA GLY A 579 -20.14 -30.41 13.57
C GLY A 579 -18.98 -29.81 14.38
N SER A 580 -17.91 -30.56 14.62
CA SER A 580 -16.72 -30.06 15.32
C SER A 580 -15.81 -29.25 14.42
N SER A 581 -15.20 -28.19 14.97
CA SER A 581 -14.25 -27.35 14.23
C SER A 581 -12.83 -27.44 14.77
N VAL A 582 -11.83 -27.17 13.91
CA VAL A 582 -10.42 -27.08 14.31
C VAL A 582 -10.16 -26.01 15.38
N GLN A 583 -11.04 -25.00 15.53
CA GLN A 583 -10.92 -24.03 16.63
C GLN A 583 -11.10 -24.66 18.01
N ALA A 584 -11.88 -25.75 18.11
CA ALA A 584 -12.10 -26.45 19.38
C ALA A 584 -10.88 -27.28 19.82
N LEU A 585 -9.88 -27.47 18.94
CA LEU A 585 -8.64 -28.14 19.29
C LEU A 585 -7.78 -27.21 20.16
N ALA A 586 -7.55 -27.64 21.41
CA ALA A 586 -6.63 -26.98 22.32
C ALA A 586 -5.16 -27.28 21.92
N PRO A 587 -4.25 -26.30 21.96
CA PRO A 587 -2.84 -26.49 21.59
C PRO A 587 -2.12 -27.59 22.38
N ALA A 588 -2.21 -27.59 23.71
CA ALA A 588 -1.40 -28.48 24.55
C ALA A 588 -1.73 -29.98 24.35
N PRO A 589 -3.00 -30.42 24.30
CA PRO A 589 -3.33 -31.81 23.98
C PRO A 589 -2.91 -32.22 22.56
N LEU A 590 -3.06 -31.33 21.57
CA LEU A 590 -2.68 -31.62 20.17
C LEU A 590 -1.16 -31.78 20.02
N LEU A 591 -0.37 -30.88 20.59
CA LEU A 591 1.10 -30.96 20.58
C LEU A 591 1.59 -32.23 21.27
N SER A 592 0.86 -32.75 22.23
CA SER A 592 1.30 -33.96 22.87
C SER A 592 0.94 -35.25 22.12
N ARG A 593 -0.18 -35.27 21.40
CA ARG A 593 -0.43 -36.31 20.41
C ARG A 593 0.67 -36.29 19.33
N LEU A 594 1.12 -35.09 18.93
CA LEU A 594 2.25 -34.95 18.03
C LEU A 594 3.55 -35.50 18.63
N ALA A 595 3.87 -35.17 19.88
CA ALA A 595 5.04 -35.71 20.58
C ALA A 595 5.07 -37.25 20.60
N GLN A 596 3.92 -37.87 20.83
CA GLN A 596 3.78 -39.34 20.82
C GLN A 596 4.02 -39.93 19.42
N ALA A 597 3.41 -39.32 18.40
CA ALA A 597 3.23 -39.92 17.07
C ALA A 597 4.25 -39.49 16.01
N GLY A 598 4.90 -38.34 16.21
CA GLY A 598 5.75 -37.67 15.21
C GLY A 598 4.95 -36.91 14.13
N PHE A 599 3.77 -37.40 13.75
CA PHE A 599 2.84 -36.67 12.89
C PHE A 599 1.37 -37.01 13.21
N VAL A 600 0.48 -36.04 12.96
CA VAL A 600 -0.95 -36.12 13.25
C VAL A 600 -1.76 -35.68 12.05
N LEU A 601 -2.73 -36.49 11.63
CA LEU A 601 -3.72 -36.17 10.59
C LEU A 601 -5.06 -35.82 11.25
N LEU A 602 -5.55 -34.62 10.97
CA LEU A 602 -6.87 -34.12 11.37
C LEU A 602 -7.83 -34.30 10.21
N ARG A 603 -8.93 -35.04 10.42
CA ARG A 603 -9.91 -35.36 9.37
C ARG A 603 -11.34 -35.13 9.84
N GLY A 604 -12.17 -34.61 8.93
CA GLY A 604 -13.59 -34.35 9.17
C GLY A 604 -13.91 -33.01 9.86
N TYR A 605 -12.90 -32.18 10.14
CA TYR A 605 -13.09 -30.85 10.71
C TYR A 605 -13.49 -29.77 9.69
N GLY A 606 -13.29 -30.04 8.39
CA GLY A 606 -13.66 -29.14 7.29
C GLY A 606 -13.16 -27.68 7.41
N PRO A 607 -11.90 -27.42 7.84
CA PRO A 607 -11.43 -26.05 8.02
C PRO A 607 -11.39 -25.29 6.70
N THR A 608 -11.70 -24.00 6.73
CA THR A 608 -11.34 -23.04 5.69
C THR A 608 -9.85 -22.71 5.76
N MET A 609 -9.32 -22.00 4.75
CA MET A 609 -7.94 -21.53 4.76
C MET A 609 -7.64 -20.60 5.94
N ASP A 610 -8.61 -19.80 6.36
CA ASP A 610 -8.46 -18.90 7.51
C ASP A 610 -8.47 -19.70 8.81
N ASP A 611 -9.33 -20.72 8.93
CA ASP A 611 -9.34 -21.66 10.06
C ASP A 611 -7.99 -22.39 10.23
N PHE A 612 -7.40 -22.82 9.12
CA PHE A 612 -6.07 -23.43 9.09
C PHE A 612 -4.99 -22.42 9.50
N SER A 613 -5.02 -21.20 8.96
CA SER A 613 -4.06 -20.14 9.30
C SER A 613 -4.12 -19.77 10.78
N ASP A 614 -5.31 -19.71 11.36
CA ASP A 614 -5.51 -19.44 12.78
C ASP A 614 -5.06 -20.61 13.67
N LEU A 615 -5.27 -21.85 13.24
CA LEU A 615 -4.75 -23.03 13.93
C LEU A 615 -3.21 -22.97 14.00
N VAL A 616 -2.53 -22.71 12.88
CA VAL A 616 -1.07 -22.58 12.85
C VAL A 616 -0.59 -21.45 13.76
N ARG A 617 -1.26 -20.28 13.75
CA ARG A 617 -0.92 -19.14 14.63
C ARG A 617 -1.11 -19.45 16.12
N ARG A 618 -2.17 -20.17 16.49
CA ARG A 618 -2.42 -20.53 17.90
C ARG A 618 -1.42 -21.54 18.44
N LEU A 619 -0.90 -22.43 17.59
CA LEU A 619 0.05 -23.48 17.97
C LEU A 619 1.51 -23.08 17.80
N SER A 620 1.81 -21.88 17.28
CA SER A 620 3.18 -21.50 16.94
C SER A 620 3.56 -20.14 17.49
N ARG A 621 4.78 -20.02 18.03
CA ARG A 621 5.33 -18.76 18.50
C ARG A 621 5.87 -17.89 17.36
N ARG A 622 6.36 -18.53 16.29
CA ARG A 622 6.85 -17.88 15.08
C ARG A 622 6.46 -18.70 13.85
N ILE A 623 6.13 -18.03 12.75
CA ILE A 623 5.84 -18.64 11.45
C ILE A 623 6.93 -18.19 10.47
N THR A 624 7.36 -19.06 9.56
CA THR A 624 8.35 -18.77 8.53
C THR A 624 7.85 -19.23 7.17
N LEU A 625 8.32 -18.57 6.11
CA LEU A 625 7.83 -18.76 4.75
C LEU A 625 9.00 -19.19 3.85
N ASP A 626 8.78 -20.20 2.99
CA ASP A 626 9.72 -20.55 1.92
C ASP A 626 9.52 -19.56 0.74
N PRO A 627 10.54 -18.78 0.33
CA PRO A 627 10.44 -17.74 -0.71
C PRO A 627 10.13 -18.25 -2.14
N ALA A 628 10.09 -19.57 -2.37
CA ALA A 628 9.93 -20.14 -3.72
C ALA A 628 8.49 -20.58 -4.10
N ARG A 629 7.46 -20.33 -3.28
CA ARG A 629 6.10 -20.87 -3.49
C ARG A 629 4.98 -19.82 -3.36
N SER A 630 3.89 -20.01 -4.11
CA SER A 630 2.71 -19.12 -4.19
C SER A 630 1.80 -19.25 -2.95
N PHE A 631 1.02 -18.21 -2.62
CA PHE A 631 0.28 -18.09 -1.36
C PHE A 631 -1.23 -18.33 -1.49
N GLY A 632 -1.87 -18.81 -0.42
CA GLY A 632 -3.34 -18.87 -0.26
C GLY A 632 -3.82 -18.24 1.05
N GLY A 633 -5.03 -17.64 1.05
CA GLY A 633 -5.74 -17.13 2.24
C GLY A 633 -5.40 -15.70 2.69
N GLN A 634 -6.30 -15.06 3.46
CA GLN A 634 -6.16 -13.66 3.90
C GLN A 634 -5.04 -13.47 4.96
N GLY A 635 -4.56 -14.57 5.56
CA GLY A 635 -3.56 -14.56 6.65
C GLY A 635 -2.09 -14.77 6.25
N GLY A 636 -1.77 -15.15 5.01
CA GLY A 636 -0.39 -15.30 4.53
C GLY A 636 0.46 -16.39 5.20
N VAL A 637 -0.17 -17.38 5.85
CA VAL A 637 0.51 -18.47 6.58
C VAL A 637 0.71 -19.73 5.71
N ALA A 638 -0.13 -19.90 4.68
CA ALA A 638 -0.21 -21.11 3.88
C ALA A 638 0.32 -20.89 2.44
N GLN A 639 1.19 -21.78 1.96
CA GLN A 639 1.81 -21.73 0.62
C GLN A 639 1.40 -22.95 -0.20
N LYS A 640 1.09 -22.80 -1.49
CA LYS A 640 0.65 -23.92 -2.33
C LYS A 640 1.84 -24.84 -2.68
N VAL A 641 1.65 -26.16 -2.58
CA VAL A 641 2.70 -27.16 -2.83
C VAL A 641 2.71 -27.60 -4.31
N ASP A 642 3.25 -26.76 -5.19
CA ASP A 642 3.38 -27.03 -6.64
C ASP A 642 4.84 -26.98 -7.13
N ALA A 643 5.70 -27.85 -6.56
CA ALA A 643 7.08 -28.05 -7.02
C ALA A 643 7.15 -28.99 -8.25
N GLY A 644 6.43 -28.66 -9.32
CA GLY A 644 6.32 -29.50 -10.52
C GLY A 644 5.49 -30.78 -10.30
N LEU A 645 5.28 -31.57 -11.37
CA LEU A 645 4.45 -32.79 -11.33
C LEU A 645 5.22 -34.04 -10.87
N ASP A 646 6.55 -33.99 -10.85
CA ASP A 646 7.40 -35.13 -10.50
C ASP A 646 7.31 -35.51 -9.01
N ALA A 647 7.81 -36.70 -8.66
CA ALA A 647 7.92 -37.11 -7.26
C ALA A 647 8.98 -36.27 -6.50
N VAL A 648 8.74 -36.07 -5.21
CA VAL A 648 9.64 -35.38 -4.28
C VAL A 648 10.12 -36.40 -3.26
N GLY A 649 11.44 -36.63 -3.23
CA GLY A 649 12.08 -37.52 -2.27
C GLY A 649 11.93 -37.06 -0.82
N LEU A 650 12.20 -37.97 0.11
CA LEU A 650 12.11 -37.69 1.55
C LEU A 650 13.11 -36.62 1.97
N HIS A 651 12.62 -35.64 2.71
CA HIS A 651 13.41 -34.56 3.28
C HIS A 651 12.76 -34.03 4.55
N CYS A 652 13.53 -33.25 5.31
CA CYS A 652 12.98 -32.30 6.27
C CYS A 652 12.97 -30.92 5.61
N GLU A 653 11.91 -30.14 5.86
CA GLU A 653 11.82 -28.80 5.28
C GLU A 653 12.98 -27.95 5.84
N ASN A 654 13.74 -27.28 4.96
CA ASN A 654 14.99 -26.59 5.28
C ASN A 654 16.06 -27.42 6.01
N GLY A 655 15.95 -28.76 6.06
CA GLY A 655 16.85 -29.65 6.81
C GLY A 655 18.29 -29.76 6.28
N ASN A 656 18.62 -29.08 5.19
CA ASN A 656 19.99 -28.94 4.67
C ASN A 656 20.63 -27.59 5.02
N SER A 657 20.02 -26.83 5.94
CA SER A 657 20.43 -25.49 6.36
C SER A 657 20.25 -25.33 7.88
N PRO A 658 20.90 -24.34 8.52
CA PRO A 658 20.71 -24.08 9.96
C PRO A 658 19.33 -23.47 10.29
N PHE A 659 18.45 -23.25 9.31
CA PHE A 659 17.19 -22.52 9.44
C PHE A 659 15.98 -23.46 9.39
N MET A 660 16.11 -24.63 10.03
CA MET A 660 15.10 -25.67 10.05
C MET A 660 13.94 -25.30 10.99
N PRO A 661 12.67 -25.28 10.52
CA PRO A 661 11.51 -25.07 11.37
C PRO A 661 11.25 -26.29 12.27
N ASP A 662 10.62 -26.06 13.42
CA ASP A 662 10.24 -27.11 14.36
C ASP A 662 9.06 -27.94 13.81
N LEU A 663 8.09 -27.26 13.21
CA LEU A 663 6.83 -27.84 12.73
C LEU A 663 6.62 -27.60 11.23
N CYS A 664 6.09 -28.62 10.56
CA CYS A 664 5.62 -28.53 9.18
C CYS A 664 4.13 -28.90 9.12
N TRP A 665 3.34 -28.10 8.42
CA TRP A 665 1.90 -28.24 8.31
C TRP A 665 1.50 -28.43 6.87
N PHE A 666 0.47 -29.23 6.61
CA PHE A 666 -0.17 -29.34 5.30
C PHE A 666 -1.68 -29.25 5.44
N TYR A 667 -2.33 -28.52 4.54
CA TYR A 667 -3.79 -28.40 4.46
C TYR A 667 -4.27 -28.73 3.06
N CYS A 668 -5.16 -29.71 2.96
CA CYS A 668 -5.74 -30.16 1.71
C CYS A 668 -7.09 -29.49 1.48
N GLU A 669 -7.09 -28.35 0.79
CA GLU A 669 -8.32 -27.66 0.38
C GLU A 669 -9.11 -28.48 -0.65
N GLN A 670 -8.43 -29.21 -1.54
CA GLN A 670 -9.08 -30.15 -2.46
C GLN A 670 -8.23 -31.42 -2.59
N GLY A 671 -8.81 -32.56 -2.20
CA GLY A 671 -8.18 -33.87 -2.35
C GLY A 671 -8.06 -34.31 -3.82
N PRO A 672 -7.03 -35.11 -4.17
CA PRO A 672 -6.91 -35.73 -5.48
C PRO A 672 -7.99 -36.82 -5.66
N ARG A 673 -8.44 -37.04 -6.90
CA ARG A 673 -9.32 -38.18 -7.22
C ARG A 673 -8.55 -39.50 -7.26
N THR A 674 -7.27 -39.45 -7.64
CA THR A 674 -6.36 -40.60 -7.72
C THR A 674 -4.91 -40.17 -7.47
N GLY A 675 -4.13 -41.02 -6.80
CA GLY A 675 -2.69 -40.81 -6.60
C GLY A 675 -2.33 -39.54 -5.82
N SER A 676 -1.16 -38.97 -6.10
CA SER A 676 -0.68 -37.68 -5.54
C SER A 676 -0.54 -37.59 -4.02
N GLN A 677 -0.20 -38.71 -3.36
CA GLN A 677 -0.05 -38.74 -1.90
C GLN A 677 1.15 -37.94 -1.40
N THR A 678 1.00 -37.36 -0.22
CA THR A 678 2.15 -36.92 0.60
C THR A 678 2.75 -38.14 1.28
N THR A 679 4.06 -38.28 1.25
CA THR A 679 4.77 -39.37 1.94
C THR A 679 5.30 -38.87 3.28
N VAL A 680 5.30 -39.73 4.29
CA VAL A 680 5.89 -39.48 5.62
C VAL A 680 6.69 -40.69 6.09
N CYS A 681 7.81 -40.45 6.75
CA CYS A 681 8.71 -41.49 7.23
C CYS A 681 9.27 -41.11 8.61
N ASP A 682 8.93 -41.88 9.65
CA ASP A 682 9.36 -41.61 11.03
C ASP A 682 10.84 -41.95 11.22
N GLY A 683 11.66 -40.92 11.43
CA GLY A 683 13.10 -41.03 11.56
C GLY A 683 13.56 -41.86 12.75
N GLN A 684 12.75 -41.99 13.82
CA GLN A 684 13.07 -42.89 14.93
C GLN A 684 12.97 -44.36 14.50
N ARG A 685 12.02 -44.68 13.61
CA ARG A 685 11.89 -46.05 13.06
C ARG A 685 12.98 -46.34 12.06
N VAL A 686 13.33 -45.38 11.21
CA VAL A 686 14.48 -45.49 10.30
C VAL A 686 15.75 -45.75 11.12
N TRP A 687 15.99 -44.95 12.16
CA TRP A 687 17.14 -45.15 13.04
C TRP A 687 17.18 -46.54 13.68
N ALA A 688 16.04 -47.03 14.18
CA ALA A 688 15.96 -48.36 14.77
C ALA A 688 16.18 -49.51 13.77
N ALA A 689 15.81 -49.30 12.50
CA ALA A 689 15.90 -50.29 11.43
C ALA A 689 17.26 -50.32 10.71
N LEU A 690 18.07 -49.26 10.82
CA LEU A 690 19.43 -49.23 10.27
C LEU A 690 20.34 -50.25 10.98
N SER A 691 21.22 -50.85 10.18
CA SER A 691 22.24 -51.80 10.61
C SER A 691 23.18 -51.18 11.65
N ALA A 692 23.79 -52.01 12.49
CA ALA A 692 24.76 -51.53 13.46
C ALA A 692 25.94 -50.77 12.81
N PRO A 693 26.51 -51.22 11.67
CA PRO A 693 27.52 -50.45 10.93
C PRO A 693 27.03 -49.08 10.44
N ALA A 694 25.82 -49.00 9.87
CA ALA A 694 25.26 -47.73 9.42
C ALA A 694 25.04 -46.75 10.58
N ARG A 695 24.47 -47.24 11.69
CA ARG A 695 24.31 -46.44 12.91
C ARG A 695 25.64 -45.96 13.48
N GLN A 696 26.65 -46.82 13.49
CA GLN A 696 27.98 -46.45 13.96
C GLN A 696 28.61 -45.36 13.07
N ALA A 697 28.48 -45.48 11.75
CA ALA A 697 29.00 -44.47 10.82
C ALA A 697 28.37 -43.09 11.06
N PHE A 698 27.04 -43.04 11.25
CA PHE A 698 26.31 -41.78 11.49
C PHE A 698 26.48 -41.21 12.90
N LEU A 699 26.86 -42.01 13.90
CA LEU A 699 27.22 -41.52 15.24
C LEU A 699 28.66 -41.00 15.32
N GLN A 700 29.57 -41.56 14.52
CA GLN A 700 30.99 -41.21 14.57
C GLN A 700 31.33 -39.95 13.78
N GLN A 701 30.55 -39.62 12.75
CA GLN A 701 30.80 -38.51 11.86
C GLN A 701 29.51 -37.74 11.57
N ASP A 702 29.55 -36.43 11.76
CA ASP A 702 28.52 -35.53 11.26
C ASP A 702 28.51 -35.54 9.72
N ILE A 703 27.36 -35.21 9.15
CA ILE A 703 27.22 -34.94 7.72
C ILE A 703 27.36 -33.44 7.45
N VAL A 704 27.81 -33.12 6.25
CA VAL A 704 28.03 -31.74 5.82
C VAL A 704 27.30 -31.50 4.52
N TYR A 705 26.37 -30.55 4.53
CA TYR A 705 25.76 -29.98 3.32
C TYR A 705 26.60 -28.79 2.87
N SER A 706 26.95 -28.76 1.58
CA SER A 706 27.63 -27.62 0.99
C SER A 706 27.05 -27.28 -0.38
N ARG A 707 26.80 -25.99 -0.64
CA ARG A 707 26.37 -25.50 -1.96
C ARG A 707 26.69 -24.02 -2.13
N ARG A 708 26.72 -23.58 -3.38
CA ARG A 708 26.71 -22.17 -3.76
C ARG A 708 25.27 -21.65 -3.83
N VAL A 709 25.06 -20.43 -3.37
CA VAL A 709 23.76 -19.73 -3.42
C VAL A 709 23.98 -18.32 -3.95
N GLU A 710 23.32 -17.98 -5.06
CA GLU A 710 23.42 -16.67 -5.72
C GLU A 710 23.02 -15.51 -4.81
N GLU A 711 23.58 -14.32 -5.08
CA GLU A 711 23.43 -13.11 -4.25
C GLU A 711 21.98 -12.76 -3.96
N ASP A 712 21.17 -12.74 -5.01
CA ASP A 712 19.76 -12.41 -4.94
C ASP A 712 18.98 -13.40 -4.07
N LYS A 713 19.31 -14.70 -4.13
CA LYS A 713 18.62 -15.75 -3.39
C LYS A 713 18.92 -15.69 -1.89
N TRP A 714 20.18 -15.58 -1.49
CA TRP A 714 20.52 -15.56 -0.06
C TRP A 714 20.17 -14.21 0.60
N LYS A 715 20.26 -13.08 -0.13
CA LYS A 715 19.81 -11.78 0.39
C LYS A 715 18.31 -11.76 0.60
N ARG A 716 17.51 -12.29 -0.33
CA ARG A 716 16.04 -12.40 -0.15
C ARG A 716 15.72 -13.28 1.04
N PHE A 717 16.39 -14.41 1.18
CA PHE A 717 16.22 -15.29 2.32
C PHE A 717 16.52 -14.58 3.66
N ALA A 718 17.67 -13.90 3.77
CA ALA A 718 18.02 -13.10 4.94
C ALA A 718 17.06 -11.93 5.19
N PHE A 719 16.55 -11.27 4.14
CA PHE A 719 15.57 -10.18 4.24
C PHE A 719 14.30 -10.62 4.91
N HIS A 720 13.78 -11.78 4.51
CA HIS A 720 12.60 -12.36 5.10
C HIS A 720 12.85 -12.80 6.55
N MET A 721 14.02 -13.38 6.85
CA MET A 721 14.37 -13.74 8.22
C MET A 721 14.47 -12.53 9.17
N LEU A 722 14.95 -11.39 8.67
CA LEU A 722 14.99 -10.14 9.43
C LEU A 722 13.63 -9.44 9.52
N GLY A 723 12.56 -10.03 8.96
CA GLY A 723 11.23 -9.42 8.94
C GLY A 723 11.22 -8.07 8.20
N GLY A 724 12.11 -7.88 7.23
CA GLY A 724 12.26 -6.61 6.51
C GLY A 724 12.88 -5.47 7.33
N ALA A 725 13.41 -5.73 8.54
CA ALA A 725 14.05 -4.71 9.39
C ALA A 725 15.28 -4.05 8.76
N LYS A 726 15.83 -4.67 7.71
CA LYS A 726 16.95 -4.15 6.93
C LYS A 726 16.57 -4.21 5.45
N PRO A 727 16.71 -3.12 4.68
CA PRO A 727 16.44 -3.14 3.24
C PRO A 727 17.26 -4.23 2.54
N LEU A 728 16.67 -4.92 1.55
CA LEU A 728 17.30 -6.03 0.83
C LEU A 728 18.70 -5.68 0.28
N ALA A 729 18.89 -4.44 -0.19
CA ALA A 729 20.18 -3.94 -0.69
C ALA A 729 21.26 -3.78 0.40
N HIS A 730 20.84 -3.59 1.66
CA HIS A 730 21.73 -3.44 2.81
C HIS A 730 21.96 -4.75 3.55
N ILE A 731 21.38 -5.84 3.07
CA ILE A 731 21.65 -7.16 3.62
C ILE A 731 23.04 -7.59 3.24
N THR A 732 23.77 -7.94 4.28
CA THR A 732 25.15 -8.37 4.29
C THR A 732 25.20 -9.83 4.70
N VAL A 733 26.31 -10.49 4.38
CA VAL A 733 26.54 -11.87 4.84
C VAL A 733 26.57 -11.94 6.36
N ASP A 734 27.03 -10.89 7.04
CA ASP A 734 27.01 -10.82 8.51
C ASP A 734 25.59 -10.90 9.08
N ASP A 735 24.58 -10.37 8.38
CA ASP A 735 23.19 -10.51 8.81
C ASP A 735 22.72 -11.97 8.74
N LEU A 736 23.15 -12.71 7.71
CA LEU A 736 22.83 -14.12 7.55
C LEU A 736 23.62 -14.99 8.54
N VAL A 737 24.90 -14.68 8.77
CA VAL A 737 25.78 -15.35 9.75
C VAL A 737 25.26 -15.13 11.16
N ALA A 738 24.81 -13.92 11.51
CA ALA A 738 24.22 -13.62 12.81
C ALA A 738 22.99 -14.48 13.13
N GLN A 739 22.31 -15.00 12.11
CA GLN A 739 21.14 -15.85 12.26
C GLN A 739 21.44 -17.35 12.10
N ALA A 740 22.61 -17.72 11.57
CA ALA A 740 23.01 -19.10 11.25
C ALA A 740 23.36 -19.96 12.48
N GLY A 741 23.21 -19.42 13.69
CA GLY A 741 23.43 -20.14 14.94
C GLY A 741 24.92 -20.35 15.24
N ASP A 742 25.34 -21.62 15.33
CA ASP A 742 26.69 -22.02 15.73
C ASP A 742 27.72 -21.80 14.60
N PRO A 743 28.67 -20.85 14.74
CA PRO A 743 29.66 -20.55 13.71
C PRO A 743 30.72 -21.65 13.53
N GLN A 744 30.79 -22.64 14.43
CA GLN A 744 31.64 -23.82 14.25
C GLN A 744 31.00 -24.85 13.31
N ARG A 745 29.68 -24.94 13.32
CA ARG A 745 28.89 -25.89 12.51
C ARG A 745 28.41 -25.28 11.19
N THR A 746 28.18 -23.98 11.14
CA THR A 746 27.81 -23.27 9.91
C THR A 746 28.89 -22.29 9.50
N ARG A 747 29.42 -22.44 8.29
CA ARG A 747 30.30 -21.45 7.65
C ARG A 747 29.65 -20.92 6.40
N ILE A 748 29.62 -19.59 6.27
CA ILE A 748 29.11 -18.88 5.11
C ILE A 748 30.22 -17.93 4.66
N SER A 749 30.68 -18.07 3.42
CA SER A 749 31.68 -17.19 2.83
C SER A 749 31.09 -16.46 1.62
N LEU A 750 31.34 -15.15 1.54
CA LEU A 750 30.97 -14.33 0.39
C LEU A 750 32.00 -14.53 -0.73
N GLU A 751 31.51 -14.82 -1.92
CA GLU A 751 32.30 -14.92 -3.15
C GLU A 751 32.40 -13.56 -3.85
N ALA A 752 33.35 -13.42 -4.77
CA ALA A 752 33.64 -12.15 -5.45
C ALA A 752 32.47 -11.62 -6.32
N ASP A 753 31.56 -12.49 -6.74
CA ASP A 753 30.37 -12.17 -7.54
C ASP A 753 29.12 -11.90 -6.68
N GLY A 754 29.26 -11.85 -5.35
CA GLY A 754 28.17 -11.61 -4.43
C GLY A 754 27.42 -12.89 -3.99
N ALA A 755 27.69 -14.05 -4.61
CA ALA A 755 27.13 -15.32 -4.15
C ALA A 755 27.72 -15.73 -2.79
N ILE A 756 27.06 -16.62 -2.07
CA ILE A 756 27.65 -17.28 -0.90
C ILE A 756 27.95 -18.73 -1.19
N GLN A 757 29.08 -19.20 -0.67
CA GLN A 757 29.29 -20.61 -0.42
C GLN A 757 28.93 -20.88 1.04
N TYR A 758 27.99 -21.81 1.29
CA TYR A 758 27.74 -22.25 2.65
C TYR A 758 28.12 -23.71 2.86
N ARG A 759 28.51 -23.99 4.11
CA ARG A 759 28.79 -25.30 4.67
C ARG A 759 28.02 -25.43 5.97
N PHE A 760 27.13 -26.40 6.05
CA PHE A 760 26.33 -26.69 7.24
C PHE A 760 26.62 -28.12 7.72
N GLN A 761 27.22 -28.23 8.91
CA GLN A 761 27.57 -29.48 9.56
C GLN A 761 26.53 -29.84 10.62
N VAL A 762 25.90 -31.01 10.46
CA VAL A 762 24.85 -31.50 11.35
C VAL A 762 25.00 -33.00 11.54
N GLY A 763 24.59 -33.51 12.70
CA GLY A 763 24.50 -34.95 12.90
C GLY A 763 23.48 -35.56 11.93
N ALA A 764 23.78 -36.71 11.34
CA ALA A 764 22.79 -37.45 10.55
C ALA A 764 21.61 -37.94 11.42
N VAL A 765 21.83 -38.02 12.74
CA VAL A 765 20.82 -38.26 13.76
C VAL A 765 20.86 -37.22 14.86
N HIS A 766 19.70 -36.93 15.45
CA HIS A 766 19.56 -35.96 16.54
C HIS A 766 18.33 -36.26 17.40
N THR A 767 18.26 -35.62 18.57
CA THR A 767 17.08 -35.65 19.44
C THR A 767 15.93 -34.85 18.83
N THR A 768 14.71 -35.32 19.03
CA THR A 768 13.50 -34.70 18.47
C THR A 768 12.99 -33.56 19.37
N LEU A 769 12.12 -32.71 18.82
CA LEU A 769 11.51 -31.55 19.49
C LEU A 769 10.91 -31.87 20.86
N PHE A 770 10.29 -33.05 21.01
CA PHE A 770 9.56 -33.44 22.22
C PHE A 770 10.20 -34.58 23.04
N GLY A 771 11.44 -35.00 22.75
CA GLY A 771 12.03 -36.13 23.47
C GLY A 771 13.49 -36.45 23.17
N ASP A 772 14.07 -37.29 24.03
CA ASP A 772 15.51 -37.59 24.05
C ASP A 772 15.92 -38.72 23.09
N GLY A 773 14.97 -39.29 22.33
CA GLY A 773 15.23 -40.36 21.38
C GLY A 773 15.88 -39.85 20.10
N LEU A 774 16.90 -40.57 19.59
CA LEU A 774 17.53 -40.26 18.32
C LEU A 774 16.63 -40.58 17.12
N ALA A 775 16.48 -39.62 16.22
CA ALA A 775 15.80 -39.77 14.94
C ALA A 775 16.78 -39.52 13.79
N PHE A 776 16.67 -40.34 12.74
CA PHE A 776 17.26 -40.08 11.43
C PHE A 776 16.28 -39.26 10.61
N ALA A 777 16.34 -37.92 10.76
CA ALA A 777 15.43 -36.98 10.11
C ALA A 777 16.26 -35.89 9.41
N ASN A 778 16.57 -36.07 8.13
CA ASN A 778 17.41 -35.13 7.39
C ASN A 778 17.06 -35.13 5.89
N SER A 779 17.81 -34.38 5.09
CA SER A 779 17.54 -34.20 3.66
C SER A 779 18.56 -34.92 2.75
N LEU A 780 19.11 -36.06 3.20
CA LEU A 780 20.05 -36.88 2.41
C LEU A 780 19.44 -37.44 1.11
N LEU A 781 18.14 -37.74 1.10
CA LEU A 781 17.42 -38.34 -0.03
C LEU A 781 16.58 -37.33 -0.84
N GLY A 782 16.60 -36.06 -0.45
CA GLY A 782 15.73 -35.02 -1.01
C GLY A 782 16.28 -34.42 -2.31
N PRO A 783 15.43 -34.12 -3.31
CA PRO A 783 15.87 -33.40 -4.50
C PRO A 783 16.05 -31.90 -4.22
N SER A 784 16.98 -31.26 -4.93
CA SER A 784 17.12 -29.79 -4.96
C SER A 784 16.74 -29.29 -6.35
N TYR A 785 15.51 -28.76 -6.49
CA TYR A 785 14.96 -28.37 -7.79
C TYR A 785 15.17 -26.87 -8.13
N HIS A 786 15.64 -26.05 -7.18
CA HIS A 786 15.81 -24.59 -7.36
C HIS A 786 17.22 -24.06 -7.00
N TYR A 787 18.12 -24.96 -6.58
CA TYR A 787 19.50 -24.67 -6.23
C TYR A 787 20.42 -25.70 -6.89
N GLU A 788 21.72 -25.39 -6.93
CA GLU A 788 22.74 -26.41 -7.20
C GLU A 788 22.55 -27.58 -6.21
N ARG A 789 22.61 -28.83 -6.71
CA ARG A 789 22.49 -30.00 -5.84
C ARG A 789 23.57 -29.93 -4.76
N PRO A 790 23.20 -29.95 -3.47
CA PRO A 790 24.20 -29.82 -2.42
C PRO A 790 25.16 -30.99 -2.47
N ARG A 791 26.45 -30.71 -2.34
CA ARG A 791 27.45 -31.73 -2.09
C ARG A 791 27.35 -32.15 -0.64
N ILE A 792 27.17 -33.46 -0.44
CA ILE A 792 27.02 -34.08 0.87
C ILE A 792 28.22 -34.97 1.15
N THR A 793 28.90 -34.73 2.27
CA THR A 793 30.06 -35.52 2.73
C THR A 793 29.95 -35.81 4.22
N PHE A 794 30.80 -36.69 4.75
CA PHE A 794 31.12 -36.66 6.18
C PHE A 794 31.91 -35.39 6.54
N ALA A 795 31.97 -35.07 7.83
CA ALA A 795 32.69 -33.89 8.34
C ALA A 795 34.19 -33.88 7.96
N ASP A 796 34.80 -35.06 7.85
CA ASP A 796 36.17 -35.26 7.37
C ASP A 796 36.37 -35.06 5.85
N GLY A 797 35.29 -34.79 5.11
CA GLY A 797 35.30 -34.50 3.67
C GLY A 797 35.17 -35.72 2.75
N ARG A 798 35.14 -36.95 3.29
CA ARG A 798 34.90 -38.15 2.49
C ARG A 798 33.45 -38.20 2.02
N ALA A 799 33.23 -38.71 0.81
CA ALA A 799 31.88 -38.98 0.32
C ALA A 799 31.20 -40.06 1.17
N LEU A 800 29.87 -39.98 1.27
CA LEU A 800 29.08 -41.04 1.90
C LEU A 800 29.22 -42.34 1.08
N PRO A 801 29.56 -43.48 1.70
CA PRO A 801 29.67 -44.76 1.01
C PRO A 801 28.38 -45.14 0.28
N ALA A 802 28.51 -45.72 -0.91
CA ALA A 802 27.36 -46.04 -1.76
C ALA A 802 26.46 -47.13 -1.15
N ASP A 803 27.05 -48.09 -0.44
CA ASP A 803 26.37 -49.12 0.34
C ASP A 803 25.57 -48.53 1.51
N LEU A 804 26.12 -47.54 2.20
CA LEU A 804 25.43 -46.81 3.26
C LEU A 804 24.21 -46.06 2.72
N LEU A 805 24.34 -45.38 1.59
CA LEU A 805 23.24 -44.67 0.94
C LEU A 805 22.15 -45.64 0.42
N ALA A 806 22.55 -46.79 -0.14
CA ALA A 806 21.63 -47.81 -0.59
C ALA A 806 20.82 -48.42 0.57
N GLU A 807 21.46 -48.67 1.72
CA GLU A 807 20.77 -49.13 2.93
C GLU A 807 19.74 -48.10 3.42
N VAL A 808 20.14 -46.82 3.50
CA VAL A 808 19.23 -45.72 3.89
C VAL A 808 18.03 -45.64 2.94
N GLN A 809 18.25 -45.76 1.64
CA GLN A 809 17.17 -45.77 0.65
C GLN A 809 16.23 -46.98 0.86
N GLN A 810 16.78 -48.18 1.04
CA GLN A 810 15.98 -49.40 1.25
C GLN A 810 15.14 -49.33 2.53
N VAL A 811 15.74 -48.89 3.65
CA VAL A 811 15.05 -48.79 4.94
C VAL A 811 13.96 -47.72 4.89
N THR A 812 14.25 -46.55 4.31
CA THR A 812 13.27 -45.48 4.21
C THR A 812 12.13 -45.84 3.26
N GLU A 813 12.38 -46.51 2.14
CA GLU A 813 11.34 -46.99 1.23
C GLU A 813 10.40 -48.00 1.91
N ALA A 814 10.93 -48.92 2.71
CA ALA A 814 10.13 -49.90 3.45
C ALA A 814 9.30 -49.29 4.60
N LEU A 815 9.73 -48.15 5.15
CA LEU A 815 9.09 -47.48 6.28
C LEU A 815 8.25 -46.25 5.89
N THR A 816 8.25 -45.87 4.62
CA THR A 816 7.49 -44.71 4.13
C THR A 816 6.01 -45.02 4.08
N GLU A 817 5.21 -44.14 4.67
CA GLU A 817 3.76 -44.21 4.68
C GLU A 817 3.19 -43.15 3.74
N ASN A 818 2.07 -43.46 3.09
CA ASN A 818 1.33 -42.52 2.25
C ASN A 818 0.18 -41.89 3.05
N ILE A 819 -0.02 -40.59 2.87
CA ILE A 819 -1.22 -39.88 3.31
C ILE A 819 -2.17 -39.79 2.11
N ASP A 820 -3.23 -40.58 2.16
CA ASP A 820 -4.32 -40.52 1.19
C ASP A 820 -5.27 -39.37 1.54
N TRP A 821 -5.06 -38.24 0.85
CA TRP A 821 -5.72 -36.97 1.11
C TRP A 821 -7.23 -37.00 0.92
N GLN A 822 -7.96 -36.45 1.88
CA GLN A 822 -9.36 -36.04 1.75
C GLN A 822 -9.47 -34.51 1.80
N THR A 823 -10.46 -33.98 1.09
CA THR A 823 -10.79 -32.55 1.15
C THR A 823 -11.07 -32.14 2.59
N GLY A 824 -10.36 -31.12 3.07
CA GLY A 824 -10.43 -30.61 4.44
C GLY A 824 -9.43 -31.26 5.41
N ASP A 825 -8.60 -32.20 4.98
CA ASP A 825 -7.57 -32.77 5.85
C ASP A 825 -6.48 -31.75 6.21
N VAL A 826 -5.99 -31.82 7.45
CA VAL A 826 -4.81 -31.09 7.91
C VAL A 826 -3.81 -32.06 8.51
N VAL A 827 -2.55 -32.00 8.09
CA VAL A 827 -1.45 -32.77 8.66
C VAL A 827 -0.51 -31.85 9.40
N LEU A 828 -0.15 -32.24 10.63
CA LEU A 828 0.86 -31.59 11.46
C LEU A 828 2.02 -32.57 11.66
N ILE A 829 3.24 -32.13 11.35
CA ILE A 829 4.46 -32.92 11.39
C ILE A 829 5.49 -32.27 12.31
N ASP A 830 6.09 -33.08 13.20
CA ASP A 830 7.35 -32.74 13.88
C ASP A 830 8.49 -32.86 12.87
N ASN A 831 8.95 -31.71 12.35
CA ASN A 831 9.94 -31.66 11.28
C ASN A 831 11.31 -32.17 11.74
N THR A 832 11.56 -32.23 13.05
CA THR A 832 12.79 -32.78 13.67
C THR A 832 12.77 -34.31 13.81
N ARG A 833 11.62 -34.95 13.59
CA ARG A 833 11.45 -36.40 13.72
C ARG A 833 11.07 -37.08 12.42
N VAL A 834 10.20 -36.47 11.63
CA VAL A 834 9.54 -37.11 10.49
C VAL A 834 9.97 -36.44 9.20
N MET A 835 10.59 -37.24 8.32
CA MET A 835 10.85 -36.81 6.95
C MET A 835 9.57 -36.94 6.13
N HIS A 836 9.40 -36.06 5.15
CA HIS A 836 8.24 -36.07 4.27
C HIS A 836 8.63 -35.86 2.81
N GLY A 837 7.71 -36.16 1.90
CA GLY A 837 7.90 -36.03 0.47
C GLY A 837 6.56 -36.12 -0.26
N ARG A 838 6.61 -36.43 -1.56
CA ARG A 838 5.39 -36.53 -2.37
C ARG A 838 5.58 -37.57 -3.47
N ARG A 839 4.55 -38.40 -3.70
CA ARG A 839 4.44 -39.20 -4.93
C ARG A 839 4.24 -38.28 -6.14
N ALA A 840 4.39 -38.77 -7.37
CA ALA A 840 4.11 -37.95 -8.55
C ALA A 840 2.66 -37.39 -8.53
N ILE A 841 2.46 -36.20 -9.10
CA ILE A 841 1.12 -35.59 -9.21
C ILE A 841 0.40 -36.25 -10.36
N ASP A 842 -0.47 -37.19 -10.05
CA ASP A 842 -1.35 -37.82 -11.04
C ASP A 842 -2.64 -37.02 -11.26
N ASP A 843 -3.11 -36.29 -10.24
CA ASP A 843 -4.28 -35.41 -10.33
C ASP A 843 -3.90 -33.95 -10.04
N PRO A 844 -3.72 -33.11 -11.09
CA PRO A 844 -3.33 -31.72 -10.92
C PRO A 844 -4.45 -30.85 -10.35
N SER A 845 -5.68 -31.37 -10.18
CA SER A 845 -6.77 -30.64 -9.55
C SER A 845 -6.65 -30.55 -8.03
N ARG A 846 -5.76 -31.33 -7.42
CA ARG A 846 -5.53 -31.28 -5.97
C ARG A 846 -4.98 -29.92 -5.54
N ARG A 847 -5.45 -29.40 -4.41
CA ARG A 847 -4.95 -28.15 -3.82
C ARG A 847 -4.52 -28.43 -2.39
N ILE A 848 -3.21 -28.50 -2.20
CA ILE A 848 -2.57 -28.71 -0.90
C ILE A 848 -1.66 -27.53 -0.63
N PHE A 849 -1.78 -26.99 0.57
CA PHE A 849 -1.00 -25.88 1.06
C PHE A 849 -0.09 -26.35 2.20
N ASN A 850 1.07 -25.74 2.40
CA ASN A 850 1.96 -25.97 3.52
C ASN A 850 2.12 -24.71 4.38
N ALA A 851 2.48 -24.88 5.65
CA ALA A 851 2.94 -23.80 6.53
C ALA A 851 4.11 -24.29 7.38
N LEU A 852 5.03 -23.40 7.75
CA LEU A 852 6.22 -23.72 8.53
C LEU A 852 6.28 -22.86 9.78
N SER A 853 6.56 -23.47 10.93
CA SER A 853 6.50 -22.75 12.19
C SER A 853 7.44 -23.27 13.28
N TYR A 854 7.57 -22.49 14.35
CA TYR A 854 8.42 -22.73 15.51
C TYR A 854 7.59 -22.66 16.80
N LEU A 855 7.94 -23.50 17.79
CA LEU A 855 7.27 -23.57 19.09
C LEU A 855 7.80 -22.56 20.12
#